data_AF-A0A8I1V9V8-F1
#
_entry.id   AF-A0A8I1V9V8-F1
#
_cell.length_a   1.000
_cell.length_b   1.000
_cell.length_c   1.000
_cell.angle_alpha   90.00
_cell.angle_beta   90.00
_cell.angle_gamma   90.00
#
_symmetry.space_group_name_H-M   'P 1'
#
loop_
_entity.id
_entity.type
_entity.pdbx_description
1 polymer ?
#
loop_
_entity_poly.entity_id
_entity_poly.type
_entity_poly.pdbx_seq_one_letter_code
_entity_poly.pdbx_strand_id
1 'polypeptide(L)'
;MPTVRLCPLAEVAHRLPADCWIAQHLVEEPDALAGETTLWITGDAHWPALHLDAPLAPGSPLRQWLHDVPDGPGDASVPRAPFLILVDGDLRIDGALTSADTDGTTHLIVTGNAHLHNAVVGGQLVYVQGALQVNELLWGHYNHGELRVGGGLQARVALFTDGYHVDIAGPEQVEFLLDEVRGVPNRAEFSAEIVGAVFAPEFHEGVDAGEDGLAAMINRRQVLAAVRAGQSAVRSSADIHADQPVAHDLCAGDAISIDNILAVVRTPVIAHKEHKAYGWFQQTDFSLCQRHVDDEGDARDDNVFITIWKTWDFYLSVEQVPAPRNWLERVATKLWRHAAPTVAQRTLLYRRYTQGEPGDWQVLAPPTEPGHAPDAWQACEHAWRGVLDYVRKAVGQHRARYPLYQRLQATMTAEHIEAFTSLPVFTEQYNDWWDSDRNGYWEGEVWVGARQPCMHDGEPWGRALKYSWRNGDDAPGDDEDNAHSAYQIDVDEARGGPAAVEFSYTQRQSDSRAPLPRCAADHLARLLRFHGRVQARIRARHEEAQAQQAEARRIEAAVQLLATPPLPPDLPDAAVFPVELMTLSEQWQADGQSYVAAIRASQLARDANTAAPDPADASAALGGDEEQAEDDDALPEDPRKADAPTVLQLARVVSRWADEELATRFRQRFAFAPDAYVKRAAKAGQFIGPVWVLEDDRVVTRIGAAHDDGAHWAVLQGTEHALLPGIRGVGRSPDRQCFAQSDGRHITTHRGWNGPVIARFTLPRGNEGLPPQVQVSAGPLGQRCDDIIPFNDGLRVLLRNPTGVYLLTCTAPGAESTVQRLHPQTFDEDGPYTWPKNQMDEEVEGETVTVLALDMLHMALSTDERHIAVGDQDSPHIVLDTHGALVAEHEPLSSYPHHAVFSHDGTRLFANSCHLYWGATRSIPIGVASQEAADTDEDTPPLDEHCRVYASATLPGLVILGDADGYLHAYSDEGQALWRHHIGSTISAIDVSPDGTTLWAASYGGYLVRLERRETGMDPYSIGTSPYVETRRWIFWTDEAGPVRW
;
A
#
# COMPACT_ATOMS: atom_id res chain seq x y z
N MET A 1 -0.69 -26.12 39.28
CA MET A 1 -0.73 -24.67 39.05
C MET A 1 0.49 -24.35 38.23
N PRO A 2 0.34 -23.82 37.00
CA PRO A 2 1.48 -23.44 36.19
C PRO A 2 2.28 -22.35 36.91
N THR A 3 3.60 -22.39 36.78
CA THR A 3 4.50 -21.34 37.26
C THR A 3 4.99 -20.52 36.08
N VAL A 4 5.14 -19.21 36.27
CA VAL A 4 5.54 -18.29 35.21
C VAL A 4 6.70 -17.41 35.66
N ARG A 5 7.64 -17.15 34.76
CA ARG A 5 8.69 -16.15 34.97
C ARG A 5 9.14 -15.52 33.66
N LEU A 6 9.52 -14.25 33.71
CA LEU A 6 10.29 -13.59 32.66
C LEU A 6 11.78 -13.76 32.98
N CYS A 7 12.55 -14.26 32.02
CA CYS A 7 13.99 -14.46 32.18
C CYS A 7 14.71 -14.29 30.84
N PRO A 8 16.04 -14.00 30.85
CA PRO A 8 16.85 -14.05 29.64
C PRO A 8 16.83 -15.43 28.99
N LEU A 9 16.88 -15.48 27.66
CA LEU A 9 16.85 -16.71 26.87
C LEU A 9 17.93 -17.71 27.29
N ALA A 10 19.12 -17.23 27.65
CA ALA A 10 20.22 -18.07 28.11
C ALA A 10 19.86 -18.97 29.32
N GLU A 11 18.94 -18.53 30.20
CA GLU A 11 18.54 -19.32 31.36
C GLU A 11 17.72 -20.57 30.98
N VAL A 12 17.02 -20.52 29.84
CA VAL A 12 16.17 -21.61 29.35
C VAL A 12 16.75 -22.34 28.14
N ALA A 13 17.95 -21.95 27.66
CA ALA A 13 18.61 -22.55 26.51
C ALA A 13 18.69 -24.09 26.59
N HIS A 14 18.95 -24.64 27.79
CA HIS A 14 19.01 -26.09 28.05
C HIS A 14 17.66 -26.83 27.92
N ARG A 15 16.55 -26.09 27.78
CA ARG A 15 15.20 -26.61 27.57
C ARG A 15 14.74 -26.50 26.12
N LEU A 16 15.46 -25.73 25.29
CA LEU A 16 15.11 -25.58 23.89
C LEU A 16 15.38 -26.90 23.14
N PRO A 17 14.51 -27.29 22.19
CA PRO A 17 14.77 -28.43 21.31
C PRO A 17 16.06 -28.22 20.52
N ALA A 18 16.95 -29.21 20.50
CA ALA A 18 18.28 -29.06 19.90
C ALA A 18 18.28 -28.84 18.38
N ASP A 19 17.18 -29.19 17.72
CA ASP A 19 16.94 -29.07 16.29
C ASP A 19 16.26 -27.76 15.88
N CYS A 20 15.84 -26.91 16.83
CA CYS A 20 15.32 -25.58 16.49
C CYS A 20 16.43 -24.57 16.21
N TRP A 21 16.18 -23.62 15.31
CA TRP A 21 17.20 -22.65 14.89
C TRP A 21 17.69 -21.76 16.04
N ILE A 22 16.81 -21.42 17.01
CA ILE A 22 17.18 -20.63 18.19
C ILE A 22 18.24 -21.35 19.02
N ALA A 23 18.07 -22.67 19.24
CA ALA A 23 19.03 -23.47 19.99
C ALA A 23 20.36 -23.63 19.22
N GLN A 24 20.30 -23.81 17.90
CA GLN A 24 21.48 -23.89 17.03
C GLN A 24 22.27 -22.58 17.06
N HIS A 25 21.58 -21.44 16.93
CA HIS A 25 22.21 -20.13 16.94
C HIS A 25 22.86 -19.81 18.29
N LEU A 26 22.22 -20.17 19.42
CA LEU A 26 22.85 -20.05 20.75
C LEU A 26 24.09 -20.95 20.94
N VAL A 27 24.27 -22.00 20.13
CA VAL A 27 25.48 -22.84 20.15
C VAL A 27 26.58 -22.22 19.28
N GLU A 28 26.21 -21.65 18.14
CA GLU A 28 27.12 -21.00 17.19
C GLU A 28 27.62 -19.64 17.69
N GLU A 29 26.70 -18.82 18.19
CA GLU A 29 26.92 -17.47 18.72
C GLU A 29 26.25 -17.30 20.09
N PRO A 30 26.87 -17.79 21.17
CA PRO A 30 26.24 -17.86 22.50
C PRO A 30 25.79 -16.52 23.07
N ASP A 31 26.42 -15.42 22.66
CA ASP A 31 26.14 -14.09 23.19
C ASP A 31 25.06 -13.33 22.39
N ALA A 32 24.76 -13.72 21.14
CA ALA A 32 23.94 -12.95 20.22
C ALA A 32 22.47 -12.81 20.66
N LEU A 33 21.89 -13.89 21.22
CA LEU A 33 20.50 -13.93 21.68
C LEU A 33 20.37 -14.15 23.21
N ALA A 34 21.48 -14.23 23.94
CA ALA A 34 21.47 -14.61 25.36
C ALA A 34 20.60 -13.69 26.24
N GLY A 35 20.60 -12.39 25.93
CA GLY A 35 19.86 -11.35 26.65
C GLY A 35 18.38 -11.24 26.28
N GLU A 36 17.93 -11.94 25.23
CA GLU A 36 16.57 -11.82 24.72
C GLU A 36 15.53 -12.25 25.75
N THR A 37 14.41 -11.52 25.82
CA THR A 37 13.42 -11.77 26.88
C THR A 37 12.55 -12.98 26.56
N THR A 38 12.52 -13.96 27.46
CA THR A 38 11.67 -15.16 27.35
C THR A 38 10.62 -15.21 28.45
N LEU A 39 9.37 -15.47 28.06
CA LEU A 39 8.30 -15.86 28.97
C LEU A 39 8.33 -17.38 29.14
N TRP A 40 8.82 -17.85 30.29
CA TRP A 40 8.88 -19.28 30.59
C TRP A 40 7.73 -19.70 31.50
N ILE A 41 6.96 -20.68 31.03
CA ILE A 41 5.79 -21.24 31.70
C ILE A 41 6.05 -22.71 31.94
N THR A 42 5.92 -23.16 33.19
CA THR A 42 6.11 -24.56 33.58
C THR A 42 4.78 -25.19 33.95
N GLY A 43 4.42 -26.30 33.29
CA GLY A 43 3.12 -26.96 33.39
C GLY A 43 2.14 -26.54 32.28
N ASP A 44 0.96 -27.15 32.29
CA ASP A 44 -0.03 -26.98 31.21
C ASP A 44 -0.64 -25.58 31.20
N ALA A 45 -0.79 -25.01 30.00
CA ALA A 45 -1.33 -23.68 29.74
C ALA A 45 -2.64 -23.75 28.96
N HIS A 46 -3.60 -22.89 29.33
CA HIS A 46 -4.89 -22.79 28.67
C HIS A 46 -5.29 -21.33 28.48
N TRP A 47 -5.44 -20.90 27.23
CA TRP A 47 -5.77 -19.52 26.86
C TRP A 47 -6.99 -19.45 25.92
N PRO A 48 -7.75 -18.35 25.97
CA PRO A 48 -8.83 -18.15 25.00
C PRO A 48 -8.30 -17.78 23.61
N ALA A 49 -7.18 -17.06 23.51
CA ALA A 49 -6.51 -16.70 22.26
C ALA A 49 -5.05 -16.31 22.53
N LEU A 50 -4.20 -16.34 21.50
CA LEU A 50 -2.82 -15.84 21.56
C LEU A 50 -2.47 -15.09 20.27
N HIS A 51 -2.01 -13.84 20.41
CA HIS A 51 -1.57 -13.00 19.29
C HIS A 51 -0.08 -12.75 19.43
N LEU A 52 0.73 -13.30 18.53
CA LEU A 52 2.20 -13.32 18.63
C LEU A 52 2.85 -11.98 18.30
N ASP A 53 2.13 -11.05 17.67
CA ASP A 53 2.64 -9.69 17.38
C ASP A 53 2.90 -8.92 18.70
N ALA A 54 2.03 -9.08 19.69
CA ALA A 54 2.13 -8.40 20.98
C ALA A 54 1.40 -9.19 22.09
N PRO A 55 1.89 -10.40 22.44
CA PRO A 55 1.16 -11.34 23.30
C PRO A 55 0.97 -10.83 24.73
N LEU A 56 1.72 -9.81 25.16
CA LEU A 56 1.64 -9.20 26.49
C LEU A 56 1.22 -7.71 26.42
N ALA A 57 0.59 -7.28 25.32
CA ALA A 57 -0.02 -5.95 25.26
C ALA A 57 -1.09 -5.76 26.37
N PRO A 58 -1.30 -4.52 26.86
CA PRO A 58 -2.43 -4.22 27.75
C PRO A 58 -3.76 -4.76 27.18
N GLY A 59 -4.56 -5.43 28.03
CA GLY A 59 -5.82 -6.03 27.61
C GLY A 59 -5.71 -7.37 26.87
N SER A 60 -4.51 -7.88 26.57
CA SER A 60 -4.34 -9.20 25.97
C SER A 60 -4.72 -10.33 26.93
N PRO A 61 -5.28 -11.46 26.43
CA PRO A 61 -5.66 -12.57 27.30
C PRO A 61 -4.50 -13.19 28.09
N LEU A 62 -3.31 -13.26 27.49
CA LEU A 62 -2.13 -13.81 28.15
C LEU A 62 -1.62 -12.88 29.26
N ARG A 63 -1.64 -11.55 29.07
CA ARG A 63 -1.31 -10.60 30.15
C ARG A 63 -2.33 -10.64 31.27
N GLN A 64 -3.63 -10.74 30.95
CA GLN A 64 -4.66 -10.89 31.97
C GLN A 64 -4.44 -12.17 32.79
N TRP A 65 -4.17 -13.29 32.12
CA TRP A 65 -3.82 -14.54 32.78
C TRP A 65 -2.55 -14.40 33.65
N LEU A 66 -1.53 -13.68 33.18
CA LEU A 66 -0.28 -13.43 33.92
C LEU A 66 -0.52 -12.73 35.27
N HIS A 67 -1.50 -11.82 35.34
CA HIS A 67 -1.90 -11.15 36.58
C HIS A 67 -2.64 -12.06 37.56
N ASP A 68 -3.34 -13.07 37.05
CA ASP A 68 -4.09 -14.03 37.87
C ASP A 68 -3.19 -15.13 38.47
N VAL A 69 -1.95 -15.27 37.98
CA VAL A 69 -0.97 -16.24 38.51
C VAL A 69 -0.34 -15.70 39.81
N PRO A 70 -0.41 -16.46 40.93
CA PRO A 70 0.30 -16.09 42.17
C PRO A 70 1.80 -15.94 41.92
N ASP A 71 2.41 -14.86 42.43
CA ASP A 71 3.83 -14.51 42.23
C ASP A 71 4.23 -14.20 40.77
N GLY A 72 3.28 -13.76 39.93
CA GLY A 72 3.58 -13.25 38.58
C GLY A 72 4.43 -11.96 38.58
N PRO A 73 5.11 -11.65 37.46
CA PRO A 73 5.92 -10.43 37.33
C PRO A 73 5.07 -9.16 37.49
N GLY A 74 5.61 -8.13 38.14
CA GLY A 74 4.91 -6.85 38.36
C GLY A 74 4.76 -6.02 37.08
N ASP A 75 3.73 -5.16 37.02
CA ASP A 75 3.31 -4.43 35.81
C ASP A 75 4.38 -3.53 35.15
N ALA A 76 5.35 -3.03 35.92
CA ALA A 76 6.32 -2.04 35.48
C ALA A 76 7.49 -2.62 34.64
N SER A 77 7.53 -3.94 34.39
CA SER A 77 8.68 -4.60 33.73
C SER A 77 8.31 -5.68 32.70
N VAL A 78 7.07 -5.71 32.21
CA VAL A 78 6.61 -6.72 31.26
C VAL A 78 6.67 -6.17 29.83
N PRO A 79 7.52 -6.71 28.92
CA PRO A 79 7.57 -6.25 27.54
C PRO A 79 6.26 -6.57 26.82
N ARG A 80 5.85 -5.73 25.85
CA ARG A 80 4.64 -5.99 25.04
C ARG A 80 4.78 -7.27 24.19
N ALA A 81 5.99 -7.55 23.71
CA ALA A 81 6.34 -8.74 22.95
C ALA A 81 7.67 -9.31 23.48
N PRO A 82 7.65 -10.46 24.19
CA PRO A 82 8.88 -11.19 24.47
C PRO A 82 9.40 -11.81 23.18
N PHE A 83 10.71 -12.07 23.10
CA PHE A 83 11.31 -12.79 21.97
C PHE A 83 10.74 -14.21 21.85
N LEU A 84 10.59 -14.92 22.99
CA LEU A 84 10.11 -16.30 23.05
C LEU A 84 9.05 -16.50 24.13
N ILE A 85 8.03 -17.27 23.81
CA ILE A 85 7.14 -17.94 24.78
C ILE A 85 7.50 -19.42 24.80
N LEU A 86 7.96 -19.90 25.97
CA LEU A 86 8.28 -21.30 26.19
C LEU A 86 7.27 -21.92 27.15
N VAL A 87 6.44 -22.83 26.66
CA VAL A 87 5.51 -23.66 27.44
C VAL A 87 6.16 -25.02 27.68
N ASP A 88 6.67 -25.23 28.89
CA ASP A 88 7.19 -26.51 29.36
C ASP A 88 6.03 -27.38 29.90
N GLY A 89 5.16 -27.82 28.99
CA GLY A 89 3.91 -28.53 29.25
C GLY A 89 3.00 -28.62 28.02
N ASP A 90 1.74 -29.00 28.21
CA ASP A 90 0.73 -28.99 27.14
C ASP A 90 0.12 -27.58 26.98
N LEU A 91 -0.21 -27.19 25.74
CA LEU A 91 -0.85 -25.92 25.42
C LEU A 91 -2.25 -26.14 24.83
N ARG A 92 -3.26 -25.46 25.38
CA ARG A 92 -4.61 -25.38 24.81
C ARG A 92 -4.99 -23.94 24.51
N ILE A 93 -5.43 -23.68 23.28
CA ILE A 93 -6.02 -22.40 22.88
C ILE A 93 -7.43 -22.65 22.33
N ASP A 94 -8.47 -22.16 23.03
CA ASP A 94 -9.86 -22.37 22.61
C ASP A 94 -10.25 -21.55 21.37
N GLY A 95 -9.54 -20.47 21.09
CA GLY A 95 -9.70 -19.59 19.93
C GLY A 95 -8.51 -19.63 18.98
N ALA A 96 -8.07 -18.47 18.49
CA ALA A 96 -7.04 -18.37 17.47
C ALA A 96 -5.63 -18.12 18.04
N LEU A 97 -4.64 -18.81 17.47
CA LEU A 97 -3.25 -18.41 17.45
C LEU A 97 -3.00 -17.56 16.19
N THR A 98 -2.52 -16.32 16.33
CA THR A 98 -2.33 -15.46 15.14
C THR A 98 -1.04 -14.64 15.17
N SER A 99 -0.44 -14.42 14.00
CA SER A 99 0.48 -13.31 13.75
C SER A 99 0.02 -12.51 12.52
N ALA A 100 -0.03 -11.19 12.62
CA ALA A 100 -0.27 -10.32 11.47
C ALA A 100 1.04 -10.04 10.73
N ASP A 101 2.09 -9.73 11.47
CA ASP A 101 3.44 -9.48 10.95
C ASP A 101 4.11 -10.81 10.56
N THR A 102 4.81 -10.79 9.42
CA THR A 102 5.48 -11.93 8.81
C THR A 102 7.01 -11.83 8.84
N ASP A 103 7.59 -10.77 9.40
CA ASP A 103 9.03 -10.52 9.44
C ASP A 103 9.63 -10.48 10.86
N GLY A 104 8.82 -10.37 11.93
CA GLY A 104 9.37 -10.39 13.29
C GLY A 104 8.33 -10.50 14.41
N THR A 105 7.82 -11.71 14.68
CA THR A 105 6.85 -11.95 15.77
C THR A 105 7.36 -12.91 16.85
N THR A 106 6.75 -12.87 18.04
CA THR A 106 7.16 -13.70 19.17
C THR A 106 7.18 -15.19 18.81
N HIS A 107 8.31 -15.85 19.06
CA HIS A 107 8.45 -17.29 18.87
C HIS A 107 7.64 -18.06 19.93
N LEU A 108 7.14 -19.25 19.56
CA LEU A 108 6.39 -20.13 20.45
C LEU A 108 6.99 -21.53 20.44
N ILE A 109 7.41 -22.02 21.61
CA ILE A 109 7.89 -23.39 21.80
C ILE A 109 7.02 -24.08 22.86
N VAL A 110 6.47 -25.24 22.51
CA VAL A 110 5.68 -26.11 23.37
C VAL A 110 6.39 -27.47 23.50
N THR A 111 6.80 -27.84 24.71
CA THR A 111 7.51 -29.13 24.94
C THR A 111 6.55 -30.33 25.02
N GLY A 112 5.26 -30.08 25.25
CA GLY A 112 4.17 -31.06 25.20
C GLY A 112 3.35 -31.03 23.91
N ASN A 113 2.06 -31.36 24.02
CA ASN A 113 1.09 -31.29 22.93
C ASN A 113 0.45 -29.90 22.83
N ALA A 114 0.03 -29.51 21.63
CA ALA A 114 -0.70 -28.27 21.40
C ALA A 114 -2.08 -28.56 20.78
N HIS A 115 -3.13 -28.00 21.38
CA HIS A 115 -4.50 -28.05 20.86
C HIS A 115 -5.02 -26.64 20.61
N LEU A 116 -5.28 -26.31 19.36
CA LEU A 116 -5.69 -24.98 18.91
C LEU A 116 -7.04 -25.07 18.17
N HIS A 117 -7.87 -24.04 18.24
CA HIS A 117 -9.03 -23.98 17.35
C HIS A 117 -8.64 -23.53 15.94
N ASN A 118 -7.93 -22.39 15.84
CA ASN A 118 -7.35 -21.88 14.60
C ASN A 118 -5.88 -21.47 14.82
N ALA A 119 -5.08 -21.53 13.77
CA ALA A 119 -3.73 -20.99 13.72
C ALA A 119 -3.49 -20.31 12.38
N VAL A 120 -3.25 -18.99 12.38
CA VAL A 120 -2.90 -18.21 11.18
C VAL A 120 -1.61 -17.45 11.47
N VAL A 121 -0.49 -17.98 11.00
CA VAL A 121 0.86 -17.63 11.46
C VAL A 121 1.80 -17.31 10.29
N GLY A 122 2.92 -16.65 10.59
CA GLY A 122 3.91 -16.14 9.63
C GLY A 122 5.03 -15.38 10.34
N GLY A 123 6.27 -15.53 9.87
CA GLY A 123 7.44 -14.81 10.39
C GLY A 123 8.07 -15.32 11.69
N GLN A 124 7.50 -16.34 12.32
CA GLN A 124 8.01 -16.87 13.59
C GLN A 124 8.30 -18.37 13.56
N LEU A 125 8.97 -18.82 14.61
CA LEU A 125 9.10 -20.24 14.94
C LEU A 125 7.91 -20.66 15.80
N VAL A 126 7.12 -21.60 15.31
CA VAL A 126 6.15 -22.37 16.10
C VAL A 126 6.66 -23.80 16.21
N TYR A 127 7.15 -24.17 17.39
CA TYR A 127 7.69 -25.49 17.66
C TYR A 127 6.78 -26.25 18.63
N VAL A 128 6.32 -27.44 18.25
CA VAL A 128 5.56 -28.34 19.12
C VAL A 128 6.28 -29.69 19.18
N GLN A 129 6.86 -30.02 20.33
CA GLN A 129 7.61 -31.26 20.48
C GLN A 129 6.69 -32.49 20.51
N GLY A 130 5.48 -32.35 21.06
CA GLY A 130 4.41 -33.35 21.01
C GLY A 130 3.56 -33.25 19.73
N ALA A 131 2.30 -33.67 19.82
CA ALA A 131 1.35 -33.59 18.70
C ALA A 131 0.69 -32.20 18.62
N LEU A 132 0.47 -31.72 17.39
CA LEU A 132 -0.30 -30.50 17.12
C LEU A 132 -1.67 -30.88 16.55
N GLN A 133 -2.74 -30.48 17.24
CA GLN A 133 -4.12 -30.59 16.77
C GLN A 133 -4.71 -29.20 16.56
N VAL A 134 -5.18 -28.93 15.35
CA VAL A 134 -5.89 -27.70 14.97
C VAL A 134 -7.30 -28.06 14.53
N ASN A 135 -8.34 -27.55 15.19
CA ASN A 135 -9.71 -27.99 14.91
C ASN A 135 -10.24 -27.54 13.54
N GLU A 136 -9.84 -26.35 13.08
CA GLU A 136 -10.38 -25.71 11.87
C GLU A 136 -9.28 -25.39 10.86
N LEU A 137 -8.67 -24.20 10.95
CA LEU A 137 -7.70 -23.70 9.98
C LEU A 137 -6.30 -23.62 10.59
N LEU A 138 -5.33 -24.26 9.93
CA LEU A 138 -3.90 -24.03 10.09
C LEU A 138 -3.37 -23.36 8.82
N TRP A 139 -2.95 -22.10 8.90
CA TRP A 139 -2.34 -21.37 7.80
C TRP A 139 -0.95 -20.88 8.19
N GLY A 140 0.10 -21.43 7.56
CA GLY A 140 1.47 -20.91 7.60
C GLY A 140 1.78 -20.13 6.32
N HIS A 141 2.26 -18.91 6.47
CA HIS A 141 2.51 -17.99 5.35
C HIS A 141 3.85 -17.28 5.48
N TYR A 142 4.52 -17.09 4.35
CA TYR A 142 5.77 -16.35 4.15
C TYR A 142 7.03 -17.07 4.65
N ASN A 143 8.13 -16.90 3.92
CA ASN A 143 9.34 -17.73 4.03
C ASN A 143 10.16 -17.48 5.31
N HIS A 144 9.91 -16.41 6.06
CA HIS A 144 10.61 -16.14 7.32
C HIS A 144 10.05 -16.90 8.54
N GLY A 145 8.95 -17.65 8.37
CA GLY A 145 8.39 -18.48 9.43
C GLY A 145 8.74 -19.98 9.32
N GLU A 146 8.68 -20.67 10.46
CA GLU A 146 8.87 -22.13 10.58
C GLU A 146 7.79 -22.73 11.49
N LEU A 147 7.15 -23.82 11.04
CA LEU A 147 6.36 -24.73 11.87
C LEU A 147 7.09 -26.07 11.97
N ARG A 148 7.42 -26.48 13.19
CA ARG A 148 7.99 -27.80 13.46
C ARG A 148 7.16 -28.59 14.46
N VAL A 149 6.82 -29.83 14.11
CA VAL A 149 5.98 -30.71 14.95
C VAL A 149 6.60 -32.10 15.08
N GLY A 150 6.95 -32.48 16.31
CA GLY A 150 7.61 -33.76 16.62
C GLY A 150 6.66 -34.97 16.70
N GLY A 151 5.43 -34.77 17.19
CA GLY A 151 4.48 -35.86 17.51
C GLY A 151 3.39 -36.14 16.47
N GLY A 152 3.35 -35.36 15.38
CA GLY A 152 2.35 -35.46 14.30
C GLY A 152 1.34 -34.32 14.27
N LEU A 153 0.69 -34.15 13.12
CA LEU A 153 -0.23 -33.05 12.82
C LEU A 153 -1.63 -33.59 12.54
N GLN A 154 -2.63 -33.03 13.21
CA GLN A 154 -4.04 -33.20 12.86
C GLN A 154 -4.68 -31.84 12.60
N ALA A 155 -5.28 -31.66 11.42
CA ALA A 155 -6.01 -30.45 11.09
C ALA A 155 -7.23 -30.74 10.20
N ARG A 156 -8.25 -29.89 10.23
CA ARG A 156 -9.33 -29.96 9.22
C ARG A 156 -8.84 -29.38 7.91
N VAL A 157 -8.37 -28.13 7.94
CA VAL A 157 -7.76 -27.44 6.80
C VAL A 157 -6.33 -27.06 7.17
N ALA A 158 -5.36 -27.43 6.35
CA ALA A 158 -4.00 -26.92 6.44
C ALA A 158 -3.60 -26.25 5.13
N LEU A 159 -3.11 -25.02 5.21
CA LEU A 159 -2.70 -24.18 4.10
C LEU A 159 -1.26 -23.71 4.35
N PHE A 160 -0.34 -24.04 3.45
CA PHE A 160 1.05 -23.58 3.52
C PHE A 160 1.42 -22.91 2.21
N THR A 161 1.81 -21.64 2.32
CA THR A 161 1.97 -20.73 1.17
C THR A 161 3.25 -19.93 1.29
N ASP A 162 3.75 -19.45 0.16
CA ASP A 162 4.82 -18.45 0.07
C ASP A 162 6.11 -18.85 0.82
N GLY A 163 6.55 -20.09 0.61
CA GLY A 163 7.83 -20.59 1.15
C GLY A 163 7.87 -20.82 2.66
N TYR A 164 6.75 -20.77 3.38
CA TYR A 164 6.71 -21.06 4.82
C TYR A 164 7.31 -22.43 5.16
N HIS A 165 8.27 -22.48 6.08
CA HIS A 165 9.00 -23.71 6.39
C HIS A 165 8.14 -24.64 7.27
N VAL A 166 8.02 -25.92 6.88
CA VAL A 166 7.19 -26.90 7.60
C VAL A 166 7.93 -28.23 7.74
N ASP A 167 8.14 -28.69 8.98
CA ASP A 167 8.74 -29.99 9.31
C ASP A 167 7.85 -30.78 10.26
N ILE A 168 7.36 -31.95 9.81
CA ILE A 168 6.46 -32.82 10.55
C ILE A 168 7.07 -34.23 10.63
N ALA A 169 7.52 -34.64 11.82
CA ALA A 169 8.17 -35.94 12.03
C ALA A 169 7.19 -37.11 12.30
N GLY A 170 5.94 -36.80 12.67
CA GLY A 170 4.89 -37.76 13.02
C GLY A 170 3.82 -37.97 11.94
N PRO A 171 2.75 -38.74 12.22
CA PRO A 171 1.65 -38.92 11.28
C PRO A 171 0.93 -37.59 10.99
N GLU A 172 0.59 -37.37 9.72
CA GLU A 172 -0.16 -36.20 9.25
C GLU A 172 -1.58 -36.64 8.85
N GLN A 173 -2.59 -36.04 9.49
CA GLN A 173 -4.02 -36.26 9.23
C GLN A 173 -4.70 -34.92 8.97
N VAL A 174 -4.72 -34.52 7.70
CA VAL A 174 -5.36 -33.29 7.25
C VAL A 174 -6.47 -33.61 6.25
N GLU A 175 -7.70 -33.15 6.51
CA GLU A 175 -8.83 -33.42 5.60
C GLU A 175 -8.66 -32.68 4.27
N PHE A 176 -8.31 -31.39 4.34
CA PHE A 176 -8.03 -30.53 3.20
C PHE A 176 -6.62 -29.93 3.34
N LEU A 177 -5.63 -30.64 2.79
CA LEU A 177 -4.26 -30.15 2.69
C LEU A 177 -4.10 -29.33 1.40
N LEU A 178 -3.64 -28.09 1.54
CA LEU A 178 -3.27 -27.17 0.46
C LEU A 178 -1.82 -26.76 0.72
N ASP A 179 -0.87 -27.24 -0.09
CA ASP A 179 0.55 -27.14 0.24
C ASP A 179 1.37 -26.79 -1.00
N GLU A 180 1.90 -25.56 -1.02
CA GLU A 180 2.76 -25.07 -2.10
C GLU A 180 4.25 -25.18 -1.78
N VAL A 181 4.62 -25.67 -0.58
CA VAL A 181 5.97 -25.47 -0.04
C VAL A 181 6.76 -26.78 0.09
N ARG A 182 6.11 -27.89 0.48
CA ARG A 182 6.79 -29.18 0.75
C ARG A 182 6.86 -30.12 -0.45
N GLY A 183 6.13 -29.83 -1.53
CA GLY A 183 6.04 -30.72 -2.70
C GLY A 183 5.34 -32.05 -2.41
N VAL A 184 4.49 -32.11 -1.38
CA VAL A 184 3.70 -33.27 -1.02
C VAL A 184 2.37 -33.30 -1.79
N PRO A 185 1.80 -34.48 -2.09
CA PRO A 185 0.48 -34.57 -2.72
C PRO A 185 -0.58 -33.84 -1.89
N ASN A 186 -1.30 -32.93 -2.52
CA ASN A 186 -2.27 -32.07 -1.85
C ASN A 186 -3.46 -31.73 -2.77
N ARG A 187 -4.48 -31.06 -2.25
CA ARG A 187 -5.73 -30.80 -2.99
C ARG A 187 -5.63 -29.69 -4.03
N ALA A 188 -4.59 -28.86 -3.97
CA ALA A 188 -4.37 -27.73 -4.86
C ALA A 188 -3.35 -28.04 -5.98
N GLU A 189 -2.71 -29.21 -5.98
CA GLU A 189 -1.57 -29.56 -6.84
C GLU A 189 -1.79 -29.28 -8.34
N PHE A 190 -3.00 -29.51 -8.85
CA PHE A 190 -3.33 -29.32 -10.28
C PHE A 190 -4.36 -28.20 -10.53
N SER A 191 -4.89 -27.59 -9.48
CA SER A 191 -5.95 -26.58 -9.57
C SER A 191 -6.11 -25.85 -8.24
N ALA A 192 -6.00 -24.52 -8.28
CA ALA A 192 -6.24 -23.66 -7.12
C ALA A 192 -7.73 -23.55 -6.75
N GLU A 193 -8.66 -24.11 -7.54
CA GLU A 193 -10.11 -23.95 -7.33
C GLU A 193 -10.64 -24.63 -6.05
N ILE A 194 -9.82 -25.46 -5.39
CA ILE A 194 -10.11 -25.92 -4.04
C ILE A 194 -10.21 -24.74 -3.05
N VAL A 195 -9.46 -23.65 -3.27
CA VAL A 195 -9.55 -22.41 -2.45
C VAL A 195 -10.97 -21.85 -2.49
N GLY A 196 -11.59 -21.80 -3.67
CA GLY A 196 -12.97 -21.33 -3.81
C GLY A 196 -14.02 -22.23 -3.16
N ALA A 197 -13.70 -23.52 -2.95
CA ALA A 197 -14.56 -24.43 -2.22
C ALA A 197 -14.34 -24.32 -0.70
N VAL A 198 -13.10 -24.12 -0.26
CA VAL A 198 -12.69 -24.07 1.16
C VAL A 198 -12.99 -22.71 1.79
N PHE A 199 -12.67 -21.60 1.12
CA PHE A 199 -12.87 -20.25 1.64
C PHE A 199 -14.13 -19.63 1.04
N ALA A 200 -14.92 -18.98 1.89
CA ALA A 200 -16.09 -18.23 1.43
C ALA A 200 -15.67 -17.02 0.57
N PRO A 201 -16.51 -16.57 -0.39
CA PRO A 201 -16.13 -15.53 -1.37
C PRO A 201 -15.66 -14.20 -0.79
N GLU A 202 -16.07 -13.85 0.43
CA GLU A 202 -15.61 -12.67 1.16
C GLU A 202 -14.12 -12.71 1.46
N PHE A 203 -13.54 -13.90 1.70
CA PHE A 203 -12.11 -14.07 1.99
C PHE A 203 -11.24 -14.14 0.74
N HIS A 204 -11.81 -13.99 -0.47
CA HIS A 204 -11.02 -13.98 -1.70
C HIS A 204 -10.44 -12.59 -1.95
N GLU A 205 -9.19 -12.53 -2.36
CA GLU A 205 -8.50 -11.31 -2.76
C GLU A 205 -8.76 -11.01 -4.25
N GLY A 206 -8.95 -9.73 -4.60
CA GLY A 206 -8.97 -9.29 -5.99
C GLY A 206 -9.83 -10.07 -7.00
N VAL A 207 -9.42 -10.00 -8.27
CA VAL A 207 -9.90 -10.87 -9.36
C VAL A 207 -8.65 -11.58 -9.89
N ASP A 208 -8.37 -12.73 -9.29
CA ASP A 208 -7.13 -13.50 -9.47
C ASP A 208 -7.39 -14.73 -10.36
N ALA A 209 -6.48 -15.08 -11.26
CA ALA A 209 -6.64 -16.21 -12.17
C ALA A 209 -6.38 -17.56 -11.49
N GLY A 210 -5.66 -17.56 -10.37
CA GLY A 210 -5.20 -18.71 -9.59
C GLY A 210 -3.88 -19.27 -10.09
N GLU A 211 -3.06 -18.45 -10.76
CA GLU A 211 -1.81 -18.85 -11.40
C GLU A 211 -0.57 -18.32 -10.62
N ASP A 212 -0.72 -17.28 -9.80
CA ASP A 212 0.33 -16.69 -8.96
C ASP A 212 0.42 -17.32 -7.54
N GLY A 213 -0.32 -18.43 -7.33
CA GLY A 213 -0.32 -19.20 -6.09
C GLY A 213 -1.52 -18.94 -5.18
N LEU A 214 -1.68 -19.78 -4.15
CA LEU A 214 -2.87 -19.76 -3.28
C LEU A 214 -2.93 -18.53 -2.38
N ALA A 215 -1.78 -17.97 -1.99
CA ALA A 215 -1.74 -16.76 -1.16
C ALA A 215 -2.34 -15.55 -1.89
N ALA A 216 -2.05 -15.39 -3.18
CA ALA A 216 -2.57 -14.29 -4.00
C ALA A 216 -4.10 -14.29 -4.09
N MET A 217 -4.72 -15.47 -3.97
CA MET A 217 -6.17 -15.64 -4.02
C MET A 217 -6.91 -15.31 -2.71
N ILE A 218 -6.22 -15.21 -1.57
CA ILE A 218 -6.87 -15.15 -0.24
C ILE A 218 -6.50 -13.85 0.48
N ASN A 219 -7.50 -13.11 0.94
CA ASN A 219 -7.30 -11.93 1.75
C ASN A 219 -6.91 -12.33 3.19
N ARG A 220 -5.61 -12.47 3.44
CA ARG A 220 -5.06 -12.87 4.74
C ARG A 220 -5.53 -11.96 5.89
N ARG A 221 -5.65 -10.64 5.66
CA ARG A 221 -6.11 -9.67 6.68
C ARG A 221 -7.54 -9.97 7.13
N GLN A 222 -8.45 -10.27 6.20
CA GLN A 222 -9.83 -10.62 6.52
C GLN A 222 -9.93 -11.98 7.22
N VAL A 223 -9.12 -12.97 6.81
CA VAL A 223 -9.04 -14.25 7.50
C VAL A 223 -8.58 -14.06 8.95
N LEU A 224 -7.52 -13.26 9.17
CA LEU A 224 -7.05 -12.90 10.51
C LEU A 224 -8.15 -12.23 11.34
N ALA A 225 -8.85 -11.25 10.78
CA ALA A 225 -9.94 -10.57 11.48
C ALA A 225 -11.07 -11.54 11.88
N ALA A 226 -11.48 -12.43 10.97
CA ALA A 226 -12.52 -13.43 11.24
C ALA A 226 -12.12 -14.41 12.35
N VAL A 227 -10.91 -14.99 12.28
CA VAL A 227 -10.48 -15.96 13.30
C VAL A 227 -10.24 -15.28 14.66
N ARG A 228 -9.77 -14.03 14.69
CA ARG A 228 -9.66 -13.23 15.92
C ARG A 228 -11.03 -12.93 16.53
N ALA A 229 -12.06 -12.74 15.70
CA ALA A 229 -13.45 -12.58 16.14
C ALA A 229 -14.14 -13.91 16.52
N GLY A 230 -13.44 -15.05 16.48
CA GLY A 230 -14.01 -16.37 16.75
C GLY A 230 -14.95 -16.88 15.64
N GLN A 231 -14.88 -16.28 14.45
CA GLN A 231 -15.63 -16.71 13.27
C GLN A 231 -14.81 -17.70 12.45
N SER A 232 -15.49 -18.54 11.66
CA SER A 232 -14.82 -19.46 10.74
C SER A 232 -14.51 -18.77 9.42
N ALA A 233 -13.26 -18.85 8.98
CA ALA A 233 -12.82 -18.39 7.66
C ALA A 233 -13.06 -19.44 6.55
N VAL A 234 -13.42 -20.68 6.94
CA VAL A 234 -13.48 -21.83 6.04
C VAL A 234 -14.85 -22.50 6.08
N ARG A 235 -15.35 -22.94 4.92
CA ARG A 235 -16.63 -23.62 4.79
C ARG A 235 -16.62 -25.00 5.46
N SER A 236 -17.81 -25.53 5.73
CA SER A 236 -17.94 -26.85 6.37
C SER A 236 -17.46 -27.97 5.44
N SER A 237 -16.91 -29.06 6.00
CA SER A 237 -16.49 -30.22 5.19
C SER A 237 -17.63 -30.78 4.34
N ALA A 238 -18.86 -30.75 4.86
CA ALA A 238 -20.05 -31.20 4.13
C ALA A 238 -20.31 -30.35 2.88
N ASP A 239 -20.19 -29.02 2.99
CA ASP A 239 -20.38 -28.12 1.85
C ASP A 239 -19.26 -28.26 0.82
N ILE A 240 -18.01 -28.43 1.28
CA ILE A 240 -16.86 -28.65 0.39
C ILE A 240 -17.03 -29.95 -0.40
N HIS A 241 -17.36 -31.07 0.27
CA HIS A 241 -17.58 -32.36 -0.39
C HIS A 241 -18.82 -32.37 -1.29
N ALA A 242 -19.84 -31.57 -0.98
CA ALA A 242 -21.04 -31.43 -1.83
C ALA A 242 -20.72 -30.68 -3.13
N ASP A 243 -19.87 -29.67 -3.07
CA ASP A 243 -19.46 -28.87 -4.23
C ASP A 243 -18.42 -29.59 -5.08
N GLN A 244 -17.44 -30.24 -4.45
CA GLN A 244 -16.35 -30.95 -5.10
C GLN A 244 -16.26 -32.43 -4.66
N PRO A 245 -17.27 -33.27 -4.98
CA PRO A 245 -17.19 -34.70 -4.72
C PRO A 245 -16.02 -35.36 -5.48
N VAL A 246 -15.28 -36.22 -4.78
CA VAL A 246 -14.13 -36.96 -5.35
C VAL A 246 -14.33 -38.46 -5.19
N ALA A 247 -14.18 -39.21 -6.29
CA ALA A 247 -14.27 -40.68 -6.29
C ALA A 247 -12.95 -41.34 -5.87
N HIS A 248 -12.62 -41.26 -4.57
CA HIS A 248 -11.39 -41.82 -3.99
C HIS A 248 -11.20 -43.33 -4.24
N ASP A 249 -12.31 -44.07 -4.41
CA ASP A 249 -12.37 -45.51 -4.67
C ASP A 249 -12.13 -45.89 -6.15
N LEU A 250 -11.95 -44.93 -7.07
CA LEU A 250 -11.81 -45.21 -8.50
C LEU A 250 -10.58 -46.08 -8.84
N CYS A 251 -9.46 -45.84 -8.17
CA CYS A 251 -8.19 -46.54 -8.37
C CYS A 251 -7.63 -46.96 -7.01
N ALA A 252 -6.98 -48.13 -6.93
CA ALA A 252 -6.43 -48.66 -5.67
C ALA A 252 -5.22 -47.86 -5.14
N GLY A 253 -4.64 -47.02 -5.99
CA GLY A 253 -3.53 -46.11 -5.70
C GLY A 253 -3.18 -45.31 -6.96
N ASP A 254 -2.06 -44.60 -6.94
CA ASP A 254 -1.73 -43.65 -8.02
C ASP A 254 -0.74 -44.20 -9.07
N ALA A 255 -0.32 -45.46 -8.93
CA ALA A 255 0.64 -46.09 -9.84
C ALA A 255 0.12 -46.17 -11.28
N ILE A 256 1.01 -46.01 -12.26
CA ILE A 256 0.71 -46.25 -13.68
C ILE A 256 0.61 -47.77 -13.91
N SER A 257 -0.55 -48.37 -13.65
CA SER A 257 -0.79 -49.82 -13.75
C SER A 257 -1.84 -50.14 -14.81
N ILE A 258 -1.88 -51.40 -15.28
CA ILE A 258 -2.94 -51.86 -16.20
C ILE A 258 -4.31 -51.61 -15.59
N ASP A 259 -4.51 -51.97 -14.32
CA ASP A 259 -5.79 -51.82 -13.64
C ASP A 259 -6.21 -50.36 -13.54
N ASN A 260 -5.29 -49.46 -13.22
CA ASN A 260 -5.60 -48.03 -13.12
C ASN A 260 -5.86 -47.39 -14.49
N ILE A 261 -5.11 -47.75 -15.54
CA ILE A 261 -5.39 -47.28 -16.91
C ILE A 261 -6.79 -47.72 -17.34
N LEU A 262 -7.12 -49.01 -17.13
CA LEU A 262 -8.45 -49.54 -17.45
C LEU A 262 -9.56 -48.89 -16.61
N ALA A 263 -9.30 -48.59 -15.34
CA ALA A 263 -10.26 -47.92 -14.47
C ALA A 263 -10.57 -46.51 -14.97
N VAL A 264 -9.55 -45.74 -15.40
CA VAL A 264 -9.68 -44.37 -15.90
C VAL A 264 -10.44 -44.30 -17.23
N VAL A 265 -10.12 -45.17 -18.19
CA VAL A 265 -10.77 -45.14 -19.51
C VAL A 265 -12.17 -45.77 -19.48
N ARG A 266 -12.53 -46.56 -18.47
CA ARG A 266 -13.87 -47.19 -18.34
C ARG A 266 -14.78 -46.42 -17.38
N THR A 267 -14.73 -45.10 -17.44
CA THR A 267 -15.55 -44.19 -16.63
C THR A 267 -16.69 -43.55 -17.43
N PRO A 268 -17.72 -43.02 -16.75
CA PRO A 268 -18.77 -42.21 -17.38
C PRO A 268 -18.29 -40.83 -17.88
N VAL A 269 -16.99 -40.52 -17.73
CA VAL A 269 -16.37 -39.33 -18.32
C VAL A 269 -16.38 -39.42 -19.85
N ILE A 270 -16.21 -40.63 -20.40
CA ILE A 270 -16.46 -40.90 -21.82
C ILE A 270 -17.96 -41.14 -22.00
N ALA A 271 -18.61 -40.32 -22.82
CA ALA A 271 -20.05 -40.40 -23.02
C ALA A 271 -20.47 -41.77 -23.63
N HIS A 272 -21.68 -42.24 -23.33
CA HIS A 272 -22.21 -43.58 -23.68
C HIS A 272 -22.16 -43.94 -25.19
N LYS A 273 -21.87 -42.99 -26.09
CA LYS A 273 -21.76 -43.20 -27.54
C LYS A 273 -20.44 -42.73 -28.13
N GLU A 274 -19.55 -42.26 -27.28
CA GLU A 274 -18.23 -41.78 -27.65
C GLU A 274 -17.21 -42.85 -27.24
N HIS A 275 -16.06 -42.82 -27.90
CA HIS A 275 -14.93 -43.68 -27.56
C HIS A 275 -13.76 -42.90 -26.97
N LYS A 276 -13.84 -41.56 -27.02
CA LYS A 276 -12.79 -40.65 -26.54
C LYS A 276 -13.39 -39.55 -25.68
N ALA A 277 -12.63 -39.09 -24.70
CA ALA A 277 -12.89 -37.84 -23.97
C ALA A 277 -11.59 -37.04 -23.86
N TYR A 278 -11.73 -35.73 -23.79
CA TYR A 278 -10.62 -34.78 -23.71
C TYR A 278 -10.76 -33.93 -22.45
N GLY A 279 -9.64 -33.48 -21.91
CA GLY A 279 -9.58 -32.57 -20.79
C GLY A 279 -8.20 -31.96 -20.67
N TRP A 280 -8.09 -30.93 -19.84
CA TRP A 280 -6.81 -30.30 -19.55
C TRP A 280 -6.81 -29.72 -18.14
N PHE A 281 -5.62 -29.46 -17.63
CA PHE A 281 -5.35 -28.74 -16.38
C PHE A 281 -4.00 -28.03 -16.55
N GLN A 282 -3.89 -26.80 -16.08
CA GLN A 282 -2.67 -25.98 -16.28
C GLN A 282 -2.23 -26.03 -17.76
N GLN A 283 -0.95 -26.37 -18.01
CA GLN A 283 -0.33 -26.54 -19.32
C GLN A 283 -0.36 -27.99 -19.85
N THR A 284 -1.17 -28.86 -19.24
CA THR A 284 -1.26 -30.27 -19.59
C THR A 284 -2.64 -30.62 -20.16
N ASP A 285 -2.70 -31.10 -21.40
CA ASP A 285 -3.90 -31.72 -21.96
C ASP A 285 -3.78 -33.25 -22.00
N PHE A 286 -4.93 -33.91 -22.01
CA PHE A 286 -4.98 -35.36 -22.12
C PHE A 286 -6.19 -35.82 -22.92
N SER A 287 -6.09 -37.03 -23.45
CA SER A 287 -7.22 -37.76 -24.00
C SER A 287 -7.32 -39.17 -23.42
N LEU A 288 -8.55 -39.58 -23.15
CA LEU A 288 -8.90 -40.94 -22.72
C LEU A 288 -9.51 -41.66 -23.91
N CYS A 289 -9.06 -42.88 -24.20
CA CYS A 289 -9.56 -43.65 -25.32
C CYS A 289 -9.94 -45.06 -24.86
N GLN A 290 -11.20 -45.43 -25.09
CA GLN A 290 -11.66 -46.81 -24.96
C GLN A 290 -11.33 -47.60 -26.22
N ARG A 291 -11.05 -48.89 -26.06
CA ARG A 291 -10.79 -49.78 -27.18
C ARG A 291 -11.98 -49.82 -28.15
N HIS A 292 -11.75 -49.40 -29.39
CA HIS A 292 -12.76 -49.36 -30.47
C HIS A 292 -12.10 -49.54 -31.84
N VAL A 293 -12.91 -49.61 -32.89
CA VAL A 293 -12.45 -49.46 -34.27
C VAL A 293 -12.93 -48.08 -34.71
N ASP A 294 -12.00 -47.23 -35.12
CA ASP A 294 -12.35 -45.87 -35.56
C ASP A 294 -12.99 -45.88 -36.95
N ASP A 295 -13.44 -44.71 -37.41
CA ASP A 295 -14.17 -44.55 -38.68
C ASP A 295 -13.31 -44.90 -39.92
N GLU A 296 -11.98 -44.96 -39.76
CA GLU A 296 -11.02 -45.35 -40.79
C GLU A 296 -10.78 -46.87 -40.83
N GLY A 297 -11.33 -47.60 -39.85
CA GLY A 297 -11.19 -49.05 -39.72
C GLY A 297 -9.98 -49.49 -38.89
N ASP A 298 -9.28 -48.55 -38.26
CA ASP A 298 -8.11 -48.84 -37.44
C ASP A 298 -8.51 -49.23 -36.02
N ALA A 299 -7.86 -50.28 -35.50
CA ALA A 299 -8.07 -50.72 -34.13
C ALA A 299 -7.33 -49.78 -33.16
N ARG A 300 -8.08 -49.17 -32.24
CA ARG A 300 -7.56 -48.37 -31.14
C ARG A 300 -7.62 -49.18 -29.85
N ASP A 301 -6.52 -49.26 -29.12
CA ASP A 301 -6.47 -49.91 -27.79
C ASP A 301 -6.96 -48.98 -26.67
N ASP A 302 -7.18 -49.53 -25.48
CA ASP A 302 -7.45 -48.76 -24.27
C ASP A 302 -6.19 -47.93 -23.95
N ASN A 303 -6.25 -46.60 -24.06
CA ASN A 303 -5.08 -45.74 -23.85
C ASN A 303 -5.40 -44.37 -23.24
N VAL A 304 -4.38 -43.79 -22.63
CA VAL A 304 -4.34 -42.40 -22.15
C VAL A 304 -3.16 -41.72 -22.83
N PHE A 305 -3.44 -40.63 -23.54
CA PHE A 305 -2.43 -39.76 -24.13
C PHE A 305 -2.38 -38.48 -23.33
N ILE A 306 -1.18 -38.02 -22.97
CA ILE A 306 -0.96 -36.83 -22.15
C ILE A 306 0.10 -35.97 -22.83
N THR A 307 -0.18 -34.69 -22.98
CA THR A 307 0.75 -33.69 -23.52
C THR A 307 1.01 -32.64 -22.46
N ILE A 308 2.26 -32.49 -22.04
CA ILE A 308 2.73 -31.29 -21.35
C ILE A 308 3.22 -30.35 -22.44
N TRP A 309 2.52 -29.23 -22.63
CA TRP A 309 2.64 -28.40 -23.82
C TRP A 309 4.09 -28.17 -24.26
N LYS A 310 4.38 -28.57 -25.51
CA LYS A 310 5.70 -28.45 -26.16
C LYS A 310 6.89 -28.84 -25.28
N THR A 311 6.68 -29.77 -24.35
CA THR A 311 7.70 -30.26 -23.42
C THR A 311 7.80 -31.79 -23.50
N TRP A 312 6.68 -32.48 -23.26
CA TRP A 312 6.61 -33.94 -23.26
C TRP A 312 5.28 -34.44 -23.82
N ASP A 313 5.32 -35.50 -24.60
CA ASP A 313 4.13 -36.35 -24.83
C ASP A 313 4.34 -37.71 -24.20
N PHE A 314 3.27 -38.26 -23.64
CA PHE A 314 3.20 -39.59 -23.06
C PHE A 314 2.05 -40.39 -23.66
N TYR A 315 2.32 -41.65 -23.99
CA TYR A 315 1.31 -42.60 -24.48
C TYR A 315 1.29 -43.83 -23.59
N LEU A 316 0.20 -43.99 -22.83
CA LEU A 316 0.00 -45.05 -21.84
C LEU A 316 -1.09 -45.99 -22.35
N SER A 317 -0.72 -47.17 -22.86
CA SER A 317 -1.66 -48.10 -23.51
C SER A 317 -1.70 -49.48 -22.85
N VAL A 318 -2.88 -50.11 -22.91
CA VAL A 318 -3.11 -51.50 -22.54
C VAL A 318 -3.50 -52.29 -23.78
N GLU A 319 -2.52 -52.97 -24.35
CA GLU A 319 -2.67 -53.77 -25.58
C GLU A 319 -3.09 -55.20 -25.26
N GLN A 320 -3.91 -55.79 -26.12
CA GLN A 320 -4.31 -57.20 -26.03
C GLN A 320 -3.42 -58.08 -26.91
N VAL A 321 -2.32 -58.57 -26.33
CA VAL A 321 -1.32 -59.37 -27.07
C VAL A 321 -1.67 -60.87 -26.98
N PRO A 322 -1.52 -61.66 -28.06
CA PRO A 322 -1.78 -63.10 -27.99
C PRO A 322 -0.94 -63.79 -26.90
N ALA A 323 -1.58 -64.60 -26.04
CA ALA A 323 -0.87 -65.32 -24.99
C ALA A 323 0.26 -66.22 -25.55
N PRO A 324 1.44 -66.32 -24.91
CA PRO A 324 2.49 -67.23 -25.34
C PRO A 324 2.02 -68.69 -25.22
N ARG A 325 2.04 -69.44 -26.32
CA ARG A 325 1.43 -70.79 -26.42
C ARG A 325 2.44 -71.92 -26.53
N ASN A 326 2.15 -73.02 -25.83
CA ASN A 326 2.75 -74.33 -26.09
C ASN A 326 2.16 -74.98 -27.35
N TRP A 327 2.90 -75.90 -27.97
CA TRP A 327 2.57 -76.46 -29.29
C TRP A 327 1.22 -77.18 -29.36
N LEU A 328 0.77 -77.81 -28.26
CA LEU A 328 -0.53 -78.52 -28.16
C LEU A 328 -1.73 -77.56 -28.26
N GLU A 329 -1.63 -76.36 -27.69
CA GLU A 329 -2.72 -75.36 -27.65
C GLU A 329 -2.94 -74.68 -29.01
N ARG A 330 -1.89 -74.62 -29.84
CA ARG A 330 -1.96 -74.11 -31.23
C ARG A 330 -2.76 -75.03 -32.15
N VAL A 331 -2.78 -76.33 -31.90
CA VAL A 331 -3.54 -77.31 -32.70
C VAL A 331 -5.02 -77.31 -32.32
N ALA A 332 -5.34 -77.18 -31.04
CA ALA A 332 -6.73 -77.17 -30.55
C ALA A 332 -7.55 -75.96 -31.07
N THR A 333 -6.96 -74.76 -31.11
CA THR A 333 -7.66 -73.56 -31.61
C THR A 333 -7.89 -73.58 -33.12
N LYS A 334 -7.04 -74.28 -33.89
CA LYS A 334 -7.19 -74.43 -35.35
C LYS A 334 -8.37 -75.33 -35.74
N LEU A 335 -8.76 -76.25 -34.86
CA LEU A 335 -9.89 -77.17 -35.06
C LEU A 335 -11.24 -76.57 -34.60
N TRP A 336 -11.25 -75.61 -33.67
CA TRP A 336 -12.47 -75.17 -32.97
C TRP A 336 -12.88 -73.70 -33.23
N ARG A 337 -12.20 -72.96 -34.12
CA ARG A 337 -12.50 -71.53 -34.45
C ARG A 337 -12.78 -70.65 -33.22
N HIS A 338 -12.07 -70.87 -32.11
CA HIS A 338 -12.14 -69.97 -30.96
C HIS A 338 -11.10 -68.86 -31.13
N ALA A 339 -11.51 -67.61 -30.81
CA ALA A 339 -10.60 -66.48 -30.74
C ALA A 339 -9.44 -66.81 -29.79
N ALA A 340 -8.23 -66.41 -30.16
CA ALA A 340 -7.06 -66.67 -29.35
C ALA A 340 -7.17 -65.94 -28.01
N PRO A 341 -6.94 -66.58 -26.85
CA PRO A 341 -6.81 -65.85 -25.59
C PRO A 341 -5.67 -64.83 -25.70
N THR A 342 -5.97 -63.58 -25.35
CA THR A 342 -5.03 -62.47 -25.24
C THR A 342 -4.68 -62.22 -23.77
N VAL A 343 -3.52 -61.60 -23.54
CA VAL A 343 -3.08 -61.10 -22.25
C VAL A 343 -2.92 -59.59 -22.38
N ALA A 344 -3.39 -58.86 -21.37
CA ALA A 344 -3.19 -57.42 -21.29
C ALA A 344 -1.70 -57.12 -21.07
N GLN A 345 -1.10 -56.32 -21.94
CA GLN A 345 0.27 -55.85 -21.83
C GLN A 345 0.28 -54.33 -21.76
N ARG A 346 1.06 -53.77 -20.84
CA ARG A 346 1.24 -52.32 -20.69
C ARG A 346 2.35 -51.83 -21.62
N THR A 347 2.04 -50.82 -22.43
CA THR A 347 2.99 -50.10 -23.27
C THR A 347 3.06 -48.65 -22.79
N LEU A 348 4.26 -48.19 -22.41
CA LEU A 348 4.51 -46.80 -22.00
C LEU A 348 5.54 -46.19 -22.96
N LEU A 349 5.14 -45.14 -23.67
CA LEU A 349 6.00 -44.40 -24.58
C LEU A 349 6.05 -42.93 -24.18
N TYR A 350 7.16 -42.27 -24.49
CA TYR A 350 7.33 -40.84 -24.33
C TYR A 350 8.10 -40.23 -25.51
N ARG A 351 7.93 -38.93 -25.75
CA ARG A 351 8.81 -38.13 -26.61
C ARG A 351 9.01 -36.73 -26.02
N ARG A 352 10.19 -36.16 -26.23
CA ARG A 352 10.55 -34.81 -25.78
C ARG A 352 10.41 -33.83 -26.95
N TYR A 353 10.06 -32.58 -26.64
CA TYR A 353 10.11 -31.50 -27.61
C TYR A 353 11.46 -30.78 -27.60
N THR A 354 11.87 -30.27 -28.75
CA THR A 354 13.05 -29.40 -28.90
C THR A 354 12.70 -28.27 -29.85
N GLN A 355 12.80 -27.01 -29.39
CA GLN A 355 12.43 -25.83 -30.19
C GLN A 355 10.99 -25.89 -30.75
N GLY A 356 10.04 -26.37 -29.95
CA GLY A 356 8.64 -26.46 -30.34
C GLY A 356 8.26 -27.69 -31.17
N GLU A 357 9.23 -28.48 -31.64
CA GLU A 357 9.00 -29.66 -32.47
C GLU A 357 9.11 -30.97 -31.66
N PRO A 358 8.20 -31.95 -31.87
CA PRO A 358 8.25 -33.23 -31.18
C PRO A 358 9.37 -34.13 -31.72
N GLY A 359 10.15 -34.73 -30.83
CA GLY A 359 11.13 -35.76 -31.16
C GLY A 359 10.52 -37.15 -31.43
N ASP A 360 11.38 -38.16 -31.58
CA ASP A 360 10.97 -39.54 -31.79
C ASP A 360 10.41 -40.19 -30.52
N TRP A 361 9.42 -41.08 -30.70
CA TRP A 361 8.86 -41.91 -29.63
C TRP A 361 9.89 -42.91 -29.09
N GLN A 362 9.99 -42.97 -27.76
CA GLN A 362 10.89 -43.83 -27.02
C GLN A 362 10.12 -44.61 -25.95
N VAL A 363 10.65 -45.76 -25.53
CA VAL A 363 10.07 -46.56 -24.45
C VAL A 363 10.34 -45.88 -23.11
N LEU A 364 9.29 -45.67 -22.33
CA LEU A 364 9.39 -45.15 -20.97
C LEU A 364 9.64 -46.31 -19.99
N ALA A 365 10.92 -46.63 -19.77
CA ALA A 365 11.33 -47.72 -18.87
C ALA A 365 11.18 -47.31 -17.39
N PRO A 366 10.74 -48.23 -16.50
CA PRO A 366 10.62 -47.96 -15.07
C PRO A 366 12.00 -47.67 -14.43
N PRO A 367 12.05 -46.99 -13.26
CA PRO A 367 13.30 -46.58 -12.60
C PRO A 367 14.24 -47.73 -12.26
N THR A 368 13.74 -48.96 -12.24
CA THR A 368 14.49 -50.19 -11.95
C THR A 368 15.21 -50.77 -13.16
N GLU A 369 14.94 -50.28 -14.38
CA GLU A 369 15.45 -50.85 -15.63
C GLU A 369 16.56 -50.00 -16.29
N PRO A 370 17.53 -50.63 -17.00
CA PRO A 370 18.56 -49.90 -17.75
C PRO A 370 17.95 -49.07 -18.88
N GLY A 371 18.37 -47.81 -19.02
CA GLY A 371 17.87 -46.90 -20.06
C GLY A 371 16.66 -46.06 -19.62
N HIS A 372 16.35 -45.98 -18.31
CA HIS A 372 15.34 -45.07 -17.80
C HIS A 372 15.73 -43.60 -18.09
N ALA A 373 14.73 -42.74 -18.29
CA ALA A 373 14.89 -41.29 -18.32
C ALA A 373 14.21 -40.71 -17.06
N PRO A 374 14.98 -40.27 -16.04
CA PRO A 374 14.41 -39.90 -14.73
C PRO A 374 13.43 -38.73 -14.85
N ASP A 375 13.83 -37.68 -15.57
CA ASP A 375 13.01 -36.49 -15.78
C ASP A 375 11.69 -36.82 -16.50
N ALA A 376 11.75 -37.67 -17.52
CA ALA A 376 10.56 -38.09 -18.26
C ALA A 376 9.64 -38.97 -17.40
N TRP A 377 10.21 -39.85 -16.57
CA TRP A 377 9.44 -40.67 -15.65
C TRP A 377 8.73 -39.83 -14.59
N GLN A 378 9.44 -38.89 -13.97
CA GLN A 378 8.89 -37.97 -12.98
C GLN A 378 7.79 -37.07 -13.58
N ALA A 379 8.02 -36.53 -14.77
CA ALA A 379 7.02 -35.74 -15.49
C ALA A 379 5.77 -36.57 -15.85
N CYS A 380 5.97 -37.81 -16.32
CA CYS A 380 4.85 -38.72 -16.62
C CYS A 380 4.05 -39.07 -15.37
N GLU A 381 4.72 -39.33 -14.24
CA GLU A 381 4.07 -39.69 -12.98
C GLU A 381 3.27 -38.52 -12.41
N HIS A 382 3.81 -37.31 -12.44
CA HIS A 382 3.08 -36.10 -12.03
C HIS A 382 1.88 -35.82 -12.95
N ALA A 383 2.07 -35.86 -14.28
CA ALA A 383 0.97 -35.64 -15.22
C ALA A 383 -0.13 -36.72 -15.12
N TRP A 384 0.26 -37.98 -14.88
CA TRP A 384 -0.69 -39.07 -14.60
C TRP A 384 -1.50 -38.82 -13.32
N ARG A 385 -0.88 -38.31 -12.25
CA ARG A 385 -1.60 -37.91 -11.03
C ARG A 385 -2.63 -36.81 -11.31
N GLY A 386 -2.32 -35.86 -12.19
CA GLY A 386 -3.28 -34.84 -12.64
C GLY A 386 -4.46 -35.42 -13.42
N VAL A 387 -4.22 -36.38 -14.32
CA VAL A 387 -5.31 -37.12 -14.99
C VAL A 387 -6.19 -37.87 -13.98
N LEU A 388 -5.57 -38.53 -12.99
CA LEU A 388 -6.31 -39.20 -11.92
C LEU A 388 -7.15 -38.22 -11.11
N ASP A 389 -6.61 -37.07 -10.72
CA ASP A 389 -7.33 -36.03 -9.98
C ASP A 389 -8.54 -35.54 -10.78
N TYR A 390 -8.34 -35.13 -12.03
CA TYR A 390 -9.40 -34.69 -12.93
C TYR A 390 -10.51 -35.75 -13.05
N VAL A 391 -10.14 -37.01 -13.34
CA VAL A 391 -11.13 -38.08 -13.57
C VAL A 391 -11.84 -38.48 -12.28
N ARG A 392 -11.16 -38.49 -11.12
CA ARG A 392 -11.80 -38.74 -9.81
C ARG A 392 -12.82 -37.66 -9.47
N LYS A 393 -12.50 -36.38 -9.71
CA LYS A 393 -13.46 -35.26 -9.57
C LYS A 393 -14.61 -35.39 -10.56
N ALA A 394 -14.33 -35.72 -11.82
CA ALA A 394 -15.35 -35.89 -12.86
C ALA A 394 -16.33 -37.04 -12.56
N VAL A 395 -15.84 -38.19 -12.12
CA VAL A 395 -16.67 -39.32 -11.67
C VAL A 395 -17.43 -38.96 -10.41
N GLY A 396 -16.83 -38.22 -9.48
CA GLY A 396 -17.51 -37.68 -8.30
C GLY A 396 -18.69 -36.79 -8.67
N GLN A 397 -18.48 -35.82 -9.58
CA GLN A 397 -19.56 -34.99 -10.14
C GLN A 397 -20.65 -35.86 -10.76
N HIS A 398 -20.30 -36.83 -11.60
CA HIS A 398 -21.29 -37.74 -12.21
C HIS A 398 -22.11 -38.50 -11.15
N ARG A 399 -21.46 -39.11 -10.15
CA ARG A 399 -22.13 -39.84 -9.05
C ARG A 399 -23.07 -38.92 -8.25
N ALA A 400 -22.70 -37.65 -8.08
CA ALA A 400 -23.49 -36.62 -7.42
C ALA A 400 -24.51 -35.91 -8.34
N ARG A 401 -24.64 -36.32 -9.61
CA ARG A 401 -25.53 -35.71 -10.63
C ARG A 401 -25.17 -34.28 -11.05
N TYR A 402 -23.88 -33.96 -11.08
CA TYR A 402 -23.27 -32.72 -11.60
C TYR A 402 -23.68 -31.44 -10.83
N PRO A 403 -23.48 -31.36 -9.51
CA PRO A 403 -23.87 -30.20 -8.71
C PRO A 403 -23.25 -28.87 -9.21
N LEU A 404 -21.97 -28.85 -9.61
CA LEU A 404 -21.33 -27.62 -10.11
C LEU A 404 -21.94 -27.15 -11.43
N TYR A 405 -22.23 -28.07 -12.35
CA TYR A 405 -22.85 -27.72 -13.62
C TYR A 405 -24.29 -27.20 -13.42
N GLN A 406 -25.06 -27.80 -12.50
CA GLN A 406 -26.39 -27.29 -12.15
C GLN A 406 -26.32 -25.87 -11.57
N ARG A 407 -25.32 -25.60 -10.71
CA ARG A 407 -25.08 -24.24 -10.18
C ARG A 407 -24.70 -23.27 -11.29
N LEU A 408 -23.79 -23.65 -12.19
CA LEU A 408 -23.42 -22.83 -13.35
C LEU A 408 -24.65 -22.44 -14.18
N GLN A 409 -25.52 -23.39 -14.50
CA GLN A 409 -26.76 -23.13 -15.24
C GLN A 409 -27.75 -22.24 -14.49
N ALA A 410 -27.80 -22.32 -13.16
CA ALA A 410 -28.66 -21.48 -12.34
C ALA A 410 -28.11 -20.05 -12.18
N THR A 411 -26.78 -19.89 -12.11
CA THR A 411 -26.11 -18.60 -11.97
C THR A 411 -26.06 -17.85 -13.30
N MET A 412 -25.65 -18.53 -14.38
CA MET A 412 -25.42 -17.93 -15.69
C MET A 412 -26.57 -18.21 -16.65
N THR A 413 -27.75 -17.66 -16.35
CA THR A 413 -28.91 -17.68 -17.26
C THR A 413 -28.74 -16.64 -18.36
N ALA A 414 -29.48 -16.79 -19.47
CA ALA A 414 -29.49 -15.79 -20.54
C ALA A 414 -29.86 -14.39 -20.03
N GLU A 415 -30.84 -14.30 -19.12
CA GLU A 415 -31.27 -13.05 -18.48
C GLU A 415 -30.16 -12.42 -17.63
N HIS A 416 -29.45 -13.21 -16.82
CA HIS A 416 -28.36 -12.68 -16.01
C HIS A 416 -27.18 -12.20 -16.87
N ILE A 417 -26.84 -12.95 -17.92
CA ILE A 417 -25.79 -12.56 -18.87
C ILE A 417 -26.19 -11.29 -19.60
N GLU A 418 -27.43 -11.18 -20.08
CA GLU A 418 -27.96 -9.96 -20.69
C GLU A 418 -27.89 -8.76 -19.74
N ALA A 419 -28.38 -8.91 -18.50
CA ALA A 419 -28.39 -7.84 -17.53
C ALA A 419 -26.97 -7.36 -17.17
N PHE A 420 -26.01 -8.29 -17.11
CA PHE A 420 -24.60 -7.96 -16.82
C PHE A 420 -23.91 -7.31 -18.03
N THR A 421 -24.05 -7.89 -19.22
CA THR A 421 -23.43 -7.38 -20.45
C THR A 421 -24.09 -6.11 -20.99
N SER A 422 -25.22 -5.68 -20.44
CA SER A 422 -25.87 -4.41 -20.79
C SER A 422 -25.38 -3.21 -19.97
N LEU A 423 -24.47 -3.41 -19.00
CA LEU A 423 -23.88 -2.32 -18.23
C LEU A 423 -23.08 -1.36 -19.13
N PRO A 424 -23.02 -0.05 -18.83
CA PRO A 424 -22.35 0.96 -19.66
C PRO A 424 -20.90 0.63 -20.04
N VAL A 425 -20.18 -0.10 -19.18
CA VAL A 425 -18.81 -0.55 -19.49
C VAL A 425 -18.73 -1.37 -20.78
N PHE A 426 -19.76 -2.18 -21.09
CA PHE A 426 -19.80 -3.04 -22.28
C PHE A 426 -20.61 -2.46 -23.45
N THR A 427 -21.34 -1.36 -23.23
CA THR A 427 -22.21 -0.75 -24.25
C THR A 427 -21.70 0.62 -24.71
N GLU A 428 -20.92 1.32 -23.88
CA GLU A 428 -20.37 2.65 -24.17
C GLU A 428 -18.84 2.64 -24.30
N GLN A 429 -18.12 1.93 -23.43
CA GLN A 429 -16.65 1.93 -23.40
C GLN A 429 -16.06 0.80 -24.26
N TYR A 430 -16.29 -0.46 -23.86
CA TYR A 430 -15.81 -1.66 -24.55
C TYR A 430 -16.95 -2.31 -25.33
N ASN A 431 -17.34 -1.66 -26.44
CA ASN A 431 -18.55 -1.96 -27.18
C ASN A 431 -18.32 -2.44 -28.63
N ASP A 432 -17.08 -2.76 -29.01
CA ASP A 432 -16.78 -3.35 -30.32
C ASP A 432 -15.92 -4.60 -30.16
N TRP A 433 -16.54 -5.76 -30.38
CA TRP A 433 -15.91 -7.08 -30.19
C TRP A 433 -14.74 -7.36 -31.13
N TRP A 434 -14.67 -6.67 -32.27
CA TRP A 434 -13.64 -6.89 -33.30
C TRP A 434 -12.54 -5.84 -33.29
N ASP A 435 -12.64 -4.85 -32.40
CA ASP A 435 -11.61 -3.83 -32.16
C ASP A 435 -10.83 -4.21 -30.88
N SER A 436 -9.51 -4.41 -30.99
CA SER A 436 -8.67 -4.83 -29.87
C SER A 436 -8.67 -3.85 -28.70
N ASP A 437 -8.91 -2.56 -28.95
CA ASP A 437 -8.90 -1.52 -27.92
C ASP A 437 -10.28 -1.38 -27.25
N ARG A 438 -11.32 -2.04 -27.79
CA ARG A 438 -12.73 -1.86 -27.39
C ARG A 438 -13.50 -3.17 -27.21
N ASN A 439 -12.84 -4.32 -27.28
CA ASN A 439 -13.48 -5.63 -27.15
C ASN A 439 -13.57 -6.15 -25.70
N GLY A 440 -12.85 -5.52 -24.77
CA GLY A 440 -12.82 -5.87 -23.36
C GLY A 440 -11.61 -5.28 -22.65
N TYR A 441 -11.41 -5.66 -21.40
CA TYR A 441 -10.30 -5.18 -20.59
C TYR A 441 -9.96 -6.16 -19.46
N TRP A 442 -8.80 -5.98 -18.84
CA TRP A 442 -8.36 -6.78 -17.69
C TRP A 442 -8.98 -6.26 -16.39
N GLU A 443 -9.74 -7.13 -15.71
CA GLU A 443 -10.15 -6.92 -14.33
C GLU A 443 -9.29 -7.81 -13.43
N GLY A 444 -8.27 -7.20 -12.80
CA GLY A 444 -7.20 -7.99 -12.17
C GLY A 444 -6.48 -8.83 -13.22
N GLU A 445 -6.41 -10.13 -13.00
CA GLU A 445 -5.77 -11.11 -13.89
C GLU A 445 -6.75 -11.79 -14.86
N VAL A 446 -8.00 -11.33 -14.89
CA VAL A 446 -9.02 -11.89 -15.78
C VAL A 446 -9.46 -10.84 -16.78
N TRP A 447 -9.13 -11.07 -18.05
CA TRP A 447 -9.69 -10.32 -19.16
C TRP A 447 -11.17 -10.62 -19.30
N VAL A 448 -12.01 -9.59 -19.40
CA VAL A 448 -13.44 -9.68 -19.61
C VAL A 448 -13.88 -8.86 -20.80
N GLY A 449 -14.66 -9.46 -21.68
CA GLY A 449 -15.25 -8.80 -22.84
C GLY A 449 -16.66 -9.32 -23.13
N ALA A 450 -17.50 -8.47 -23.71
CA ALA A 450 -18.88 -8.82 -24.05
C ALA A 450 -19.23 -8.38 -25.48
N ARG A 451 -19.94 -9.25 -26.21
CA ARG A 451 -20.48 -8.96 -27.53
C ARG A 451 -21.96 -8.70 -27.44
N GLN A 452 -22.41 -7.57 -27.98
CA GLN A 452 -23.84 -7.32 -28.18
C GLN A 452 -24.36 -8.01 -29.45
N PRO A 453 -25.64 -8.40 -29.52
CA PRO A 453 -26.25 -8.90 -30.75
C PRO A 453 -26.07 -7.90 -31.90
N CYS A 454 -25.49 -8.35 -33.02
CA CYS A 454 -25.20 -7.48 -34.16
C CYS A 454 -25.08 -8.26 -35.48
N MET A 455 -24.94 -7.52 -36.59
CA MET A 455 -24.57 -8.07 -37.89
C MET A 455 -23.09 -7.74 -38.15
N HIS A 456 -22.26 -8.74 -38.42
CA HIS A 456 -20.86 -8.57 -38.77
C HIS A 456 -20.55 -9.40 -40.02
N ASP A 457 -19.96 -8.77 -41.04
CA ASP A 457 -19.71 -9.37 -42.36
C ASP A 457 -20.92 -10.06 -43.00
N GLY A 458 -22.13 -9.55 -42.74
CA GLY A 458 -23.38 -10.07 -43.28
C GLY A 458 -23.94 -11.29 -42.54
N GLU A 459 -23.28 -11.74 -41.46
CA GLU A 459 -23.74 -12.82 -40.61
C GLU A 459 -24.28 -12.29 -39.27
N PRO A 460 -25.40 -12.84 -38.75
CA PRO A 460 -25.92 -12.47 -37.44
C PRO A 460 -25.09 -13.12 -36.33
N TRP A 461 -24.62 -12.30 -35.40
CA TRP A 461 -23.92 -12.74 -34.20
C TRP A 461 -24.76 -12.48 -32.96
N GLY A 462 -24.97 -13.51 -32.14
CA GLY A 462 -25.67 -13.42 -30.87
C GLY A 462 -24.83 -12.80 -29.76
N ARG A 463 -25.44 -12.60 -28.60
CA ARG A 463 -24.74 -12.10 -27.41
C ARG A 463 -23.70 -13.12 -26.92
N ALA A 464 -22.53 -12.62 -26.53
CA ALA A 464 -21.47 -13.45 -25.95
C ALA A 464 -20.79 -12.74 -24.78
N LEU A 465 -20.26 -13.52 -23.85
CA LEU A 465 -19.41 -13.08 -22.75
C LEU A 465 -18.16 -13.95 -22.75
N LYS A 466 -16.98 -13.34 -22.69
CA LYS A 466 -15.71 -14.05 -22.65
C LYS A 466 -14.90 -13.65 -21.42
N TYR A 467 -14.31 -14.65 -20.78
CA TYR A 467 -13.28 -14.52 -19.77
C TYR A 467 -11.99 -15.12 -20.31
N SER A 468 -10.87 -14.40 -20.22
CA SER A 468 -9.54 -14.88 -20.62
C SER A 468 -8.55 -14.65 -19.49
N TRP A 469 -7.53 -15.50 -19.38
CA TRP A 469 -6.44 -15.31 -18.42
C TRP A 469 -5.17 -15.93 -18.96
N ARG A 470 -4.02 -15.46 -18.49
CA ARG A 470 -2.74 -16.07 -18.80
C ARG A 470 -2.67 -17.42 -18.10
N ASN A 471 -2.45 -18.49 -18.86
CA ASN A 471 -2.28 -19.84 -18.38
C ASN A 471 -0.86 -20.27 -18.74
N GLY A 472 0.05 -20.18 -17.79
CA GLY A 472 1.47 -20.47 -17.98
C GLY A 472 2.20 -19.54 -18.94
N ASP A 473 3.24 -20.09 -19.59
CA ASP A 473 4.14 -19.36 -20.49
C ASP A 473 4.05 -19.87 -21.93
N ASP A 474 4.38 -18.98 -22.87
CA ASP A 474 4.56 -19.34 -24.27
C ASP A 474 5.79 -20.25 -24.42
N ALA A 475 5.64 -21.32 -25.21
CA ALA A 475 6.74 -22.23 -25.51
C ALA A 475 7.41 -21.82 -26.84
N PRO A 476 8.66 -22.27 -27.11
CA PRO A 476 9.33 -21.96 -28.37
C PRO A 476 8.47 -22.25 -29.61
N GLY A 477 8.37 -21.25 -30.49
CA GLY A 477 7.58 -21.31 -31.72
C GLY A 477 6.07 -21.10 -31.53
N ASP A 478 5.62 -20.66 -30.35
CA ASP A 478 4.27 -20.09 -30.19
C ASP A 478 4.24 -18.65 -30.72
N ASP A 479 3.07 -18.23 -31.21
CA ASP A 479 2.78 -16.82 -31.45
C ASP A 479 2.70 -16.08 -30.10
N GLU A 480 2.92 -14.77 -30.11
CA GLU A 480 2.78 -13.93 -28.91
C GLU A 480 1.36 -14.06 -28.33
N ASP A 481 1.26 -14.13 -27.00
CA ASP A 481 0.02 -14.30 -26.22
C ASP A 481 -0.70 -15.63 -26.40
N ASN A 482 -0.07 -16.65 -26.98
CA ASN A 482 -0.73 -17.94 -27.19
C ASN A 482 -1.10 -18.66 -25.87
N ALA A 483 -0.34 -18.44 -24.80
CA ALA A 483 -0.56 -18.96 -23.45
C ALA A 483 -1.73 -18.30 -22.71
N HIS A 484 -2.82 -18.01 -23.41
CA HIS A 484 -4.07 -17.51 -22.83
C HIS A 484 -5.19 -18.54 -22.99
N SER A 485 -5.72 -18.98 -21.85
CA SER A 485 -6.96 -19.75 -21.81
C SER A 485 -8.16 -18.83 -21.91
N ALA A 486 -9.29 -19.37 -22.34
CA ALA A 486 -10.54 -18.63 -22.34
C ALA A 486 -11.76 -19.50 -22.02
N TYR A 487 -12.74 -18.89 -21.37
CA TYR A 487 -14.13 -19.34 -21.34
C TYR A 487 -14.97 -18.41 -22.18
N GLN A 488 -15.83 -18.96 -23.04
CA GLN A 488 -16.82 -18.18 -23.77
C GLN A 488 -18.22 -18.74 -23.52
N ILE A 489 -19.13 -17.82 -23.25
CA ILE A 489 -20.53 -18.07 -22.94
C ILE A 489 -21.36 -17.39 -24.03
N ASP A 490 -21.94 -18.19 -24.92
CA ASP A 490 -22.79 -17.70 -26.00
C ASP A 490 -24.27 -17.85 -25.60
N VAL A 491 -25.06 -16.81 -25.87
CA VAL A 491 -26.51 -16.83 -25.70
C VAL A 491 -27.15 -17.00 -27.07
N ASP A 492 -27.70 -18.18 -27.33
CA ASP A 492 -28.52 -18.46 -28.50
C ASP A 492 -29.95 -17.96 -28.25
N GLU A 493 -30.28 -16.82 -28.85
CA GLU A 493 -31.62 -16.25 -28.87
C GLU A 493 -32.51 -17.06 -29.82
N ALA A 494 -32.92 -18.25 -29.37
CA ALA A 494 -33.73 -19.16 -30.17
C ALA A 494 -35.00 -18.46 -30.71
N ARG A 495 -35.20 -18.50 -32.03
CA ARG A 495 -36.34 -17.86 -32.75
C ARG A 495 -37.73 -18.47 -32.45
N GLY A 496 -37.88 -19.23 -31.36
CA GLY A 496 -39.13 -19.89 -30.97
C GLY A 496 -39.09 -20.75 -29.69
N GLY A 497 -38.07 -20.60 -28.83
CA GLY A 497 -37.90 -21.32 -27.56
C GLY A 497 -37.19 -20.46 -26.51
N PRO A 498 -37.04 -20.91 -25.25
CA PRO A 498 -36.25 -20.17 -24.26
C PRO A 498 -34.80 -20.05 -24.73
N ALA A 499 -34.17 -18.89 -24.52
CA ALA A 499 -32.79 -18.65 -24.89
C ALA A 499 -31.86 -19.69 -24.25
N ALA A 500 -31.00 -20.30 -25.06
CA ALA A 500 -30.06 -21.32 -24.60
C ALA A 500 -28.70 -20.68 -24.33
N VAL A 501 -28.02 -21.15 -23.27
CA VAL A 501 -26.66 -20.71 -22.93
C VAL A 501 -25.71 -21.86 -23.23
N GLU A 502 -24.73 -21.60 -24.07
CA GLU A 502 -23.67 -22.55 -24.41
C GLU A 502 -22.36 -22.11 -23.75
N PHE A 503 -21.67 -23.07 -23.12
CA PHE A 503 -20.39 -22.85 -22.45
C PHE A 503 -19.30 -23.56 -23.22
N SER A 504 -18.23 -22.83 -23.51
CA SER A 504 -17.09 -23.33 -24.25
C SER A 504 -15.78 -22.84 -23.65
N TYR A 505 -14.70 -23.53 -23.95
CA TYR A 505 -13.39 -23.24 -23.41
C TYR A 505 -12.25 -23.57 -24.39
N THR A 506 -11.11 -22.93 -24.18
CA THR A 506 -9.83 -23.21 -24.83
C THR A 506 -8.72 -23.17 -23.81
N GLN A 507 -7.70 -24.03 -23.96
CA GLN A 507 -6.50 -23.99 -23.13
C GLN A 507 -5.53 -22.91 -23.64
N ARG A 508 -5.53 -22.67 -24.96
CA ARG A 508 -4.71 -21.66 -25.63
C ARG A 508 -5.51 -20.82 -26.61
N GLN A 509 -4.94 -19.70 -27.02
CA GLN A 509 -5.59 -18.80 -27.95
C GLN A 509 -5.68 -19.37 -29.37
N SER A 510 -4.69 -20.16 -29.77
CA SER A 510 -4.67 -20.85 -31.07
C SER A 510 -5.54 -22.11 -31.14
N ASP A 511 -6.03 -22.61 -30.00
CA ASP A 511 -6.84 -23.82 -29.96
C ASP A 511 -8.22 -23.63 -30.60
N SER A 512 -8.72 -24.71 -31.20
CA SER A 512 -10.13 -24.77 -31.58
C SER A 512 -11.00 -24.82 -30.33
N ARG A 513 -12.00 -23.94 -30.28
CA ARG A 513 -12.96 -23.86 -29.18
C ARG A 513 -13.77 -25.15 -29.02
N ALA A 514 -13.77 -25.70 -27.81
CA ALA A 514 -14.49 -26.92 -27.46
C ALA A 514 -15.64 -26.65 -26.48
N PRO A 515 -16.72 -27.45 -26.48
CA PRO A 515 -17.76 -27.37 -25.44
C PRO A 515 -17.19 -27.71 -24.06
N LEU A 516 -17.59 -26.97 -23.03
CA LEU A 516 -17.18 -27.21 -21.64
C LEU A 516 -17.86 -28.48 -21.08
N PRO A 517 -17.13 -29.55 -20.72
CA PRO A 517 -17.74 -30.78 -20.23
C PRO A 517 -18.43 -30.59 -18.88
N ARG A 518 -19.61 -31.20 -18.69
CA ARG A 518 -20.39 -31.11 -17.42
C ARG A 518 -19.67 -31.70 -16.21
N CYS A 519 -18.65 -32.53 -16.43
CA CYS A 519 -17.85 -33.18 -15.41
C CYS A 519 -16.51 -32.48 -15.16
N ALA A 520 -16.18 -31.41 -15.89
CA ALA A 520 -14.94 -30.65 -15.76
C ALA A 520 -14.96 -29.78 -14.49
N ALA A 521 -14.85 -30.42 -13.32
CA ALA A 521 -15.14 -29.82 -12.01
C ALA A 521 -14.37 -28.52 -11.76
N ASP A 522 -13.05 -28.52 -11.98
CA ASP A 522 -12.20 -27.35 -11.75
C ASP A 522 -12.54 -26.21 -12.72
N HIS A 523 -12.76 -26.48 -14.01
CA HIS A 523 -13.18 -25.45 -14.97
C HIS A 523 -14.54 -24.82 -14.62
N LEU A 524 -15.50 -25.65 -14.18
CA LEU A 524 -16.82 -25.17 -13.75
C LEU A 524 -16.71 -24.28 -12.49
N ALA A 525 -15.87 -24.68 -11.52
CA ALA A 525 -15.60 -23.89 -10.32
C ALA A 525 -14.90 -22.57 -10.66
N ARG A 526 -13.87 -22.59 -11.51
CA ARG A 526 -13.15 -21.40 -11.98
C ARG A 526 -14.07 -20.42 -12.69
N LEU A 527 -14.90 -20.89 -13.62
CA LEU A 527 -15.85 -20.04 -14.33
C LEU A 527 -16.87 -19.38 -13.38
N LEU A 528 -17.41 -20.14 -12.43
CA LEU A 528 -18.30 -19.59 -11.39
C LEU A 528 -17.60 -18.50 -10.56
N ARG A 529 -16.34 -18.73 -10.17
CA ARG A 529 -15.53 -17.77 -9.41
C ARG A 529 -15.24 -16.50 -10.21
N PHE A 530 -14.75 -16.63 -11.44
CA PHE A 530 -14.49 -15.51 -12.35
C PHE A 530 -15.75 -14.68 -12.55
N HIS A 531 -16.87 -15.31 -12.91
CA HIS A 531 -18.11 -14.61 -13.12
C HIS A 531 -18.57 -13.87 -11.86
N GLY A 532 -18.59 -14.54 -10.70
CA GLY A 532 -19.00 -13.93 -9.44
C GLY A 532 -18.15 -12.73 -9.04
N ARG A 533 -16.82 -12.83 -9.13
CA ARG A 533 -15.88 -11.76 -8.73
C ARG A 533 -15.90 -10.58 -9.70
N VAL A 534 -15.80 -10.86 -11.01
CA VAL A 534 -15.83 -9.83 -12.05
C VAL A 534 -17.17 -9.08 -12.01
N GLN A 535 -18.29 -9.80 -11.91
CA GLN A 535 -19.61 -9.18 -11.85
C GLN A 535 -19.77 -8.29 -10.62
N ALA A 536 -19.36 -8.75 -9.44
CA ALA A 536 -19.46 -7.97 -8.21
C ALA A 536 -18.68 -6.65 -8.32
N ARG A 537 -17.45 -6.71 -8.82
CA ARG A 537 -16.56 -5.54 -8.94
C ARG A 537 -17.07 -4.51 -9.94
N ILE A 538 -17.52 -4.97 -11.11
CA ILE A 538 -18.07 -4.08 -12.14
C ILE A 538 -19.39 -3.43 -11.68
N ARG A 539 -20.27 -4.18 -11.01
CA ARG A 539 -21.52 -3.63 -10.46
C ARG A 539 -21.27 -2.60 -9.36
N ALA A 540 -20.36 -2.88 -8.43
CA ALA A 540 -20.00 -1.95 -7.36
C ALA A 540 -19.48 -0.62 -7.93
N ARG A 541 -18.58 -0.65 -8.92
CA ARG A 541 -18.10 0.58 -9.59
C ARG A 541 -19.22 1.33 -10.31
N HIS A 542 -20.14 0.61 -10.97
CA HIS A 542 -21.27 1.24 -11.64
C HIS A 542 -22.21 1.94 -10.63
N GLU A 543 -22.51 1.28 -9.52
CA GLU A 543 -23.32 1.84 -8.43
C GLU A 543 -22.65 3.06 -7.79
N GLU A 544 -21.34 3.00 -7.55
CA GLU A 544 -20.56 4.11 -7.04
C GLU A 544 -20.58 5.30 -8.01
N ALA A 545 -20.36 5.08 -9.30
CA ALA A 545 -20.43 6.12 -10.31
C ALA A 545 -21.82 6.77 -10.41
N GLN A 546 -22.89 5.96 -10.31
CA GLN A 546 -24.26 6.47 -10.26
C GLN A 546 -24.52 7.30 -9.00
N ALA A 547 -24.04 6.83 -7.83
CA ALA A 547 -24.15 7.56 -6.58
C ALA A 547 -23.41 8.90 -6.65
N GLN A 548 -22.17 8.92 -7.17
CA GLN A 548 -21.40 10.14 -7.38
C GLN A 548 -22.12 11.12 -8.32
N GLN A 549 -22.71 10.63 -9.42
CA GLN A 549 -23.44 11.48 -10.36
C GLN A 549 -24.79 12.00 -9.80
N ALA A 550 -25.48 11.20 -9.00
CA ALA A 550 -26.67 11.64 -8.28
C ALA A 550 -26.32 12.71 -7.25
N GLU A 551 -25.23 12.51 -6.52
CA GLU A 551 -24.73 13.44 -5.51
C GLU A 551 -24.27 14.77 -6.14
N ALA A 552 -23.55 14.72 -7.25
CA ALA A 552 -23.18 15.92 -8.01
C ALA A 552 -24.41 16.74 -8.42
N ARG A 553 -25.46 16.08 -8.94
CA ARG A 553 -26.73 16.74 -9.31
C ARG A 553 -27.47 17.31 -8.10
N ARG A 554 -27.45 16.63 -6.96
CA ARG A 554 -28.02 17.12 -5.69
C ARG A 554 -27.32 18.40 -5.24
N ILE A 555 -25.98 18.38 -5.24
CA ILE A 555 -25.14 19.52 -4.86
C ILE A 555 -25.40 20.72 -5.78
N GLU A 556 -25.42 20.50 -7.10
CA GLU A 556 -25.72 21.58 -8.06
C GLU A 556 -27.09 22.22 -7.83
N ALA A 557 -28.12 21.41 -7.53
CA ALA A 557 -29.46 21.92 -7.24
C ALA A 557 -29.56 22.65 -5.90
N ALA A 558 -28.77 22.27 -4.90
CA ALA A 558 -28.82 22.86 -3.56
C ALA A 558 -28.14 24.24 -3.45
N VAL A 559 -27.21 24.55 -4.36
CA VAL A 559 -26.31 25.70 -4.22
C VAL A 559 -26.71 26.84 -5.18
N GLN A 560 -27.86 27.47 -4.88
CA GLN A 560 -28.33 28.67 -5.59
C GLN A 560 -28.50 29.84 -4.61
N LEU A 561 -28.00 31.03 -4.97
CA LEU A 561 -28.24 32.27 -4.22
C LEU A 561 -29.62 32.86 -4.57
N LEU A 562 -30.37 33.31 -3.55
CA LEU A 562 -31.65 34.01 -3.71
C LEU A 562 -31.47 35.49 -4.13
N ALA A 563 -30.34 36.09 -3.75
CA ALA A 563 -29.94 37.44 -4.15
C ALA A 563 -28.45 37.46 -4.49
N THR A 564 -28.07 38.33 -5.43
CA THR A 564 -26.69 38.44 -5.94
C THR A 564 -26.15 39.85 -5.72
N PRO A 565 -24.83 40.03 -5.53
CA PRO A 565 -24.21 41.34 -5.36
C PRO A 565 -24.53 42.36 -6.47
N PRO A 566 -24.51 43.68 -6.16
CA PRO A 566 -24.23 44.26 -4.84
C PRO A 566 -25.41 44.08 -3.87
N LEU A 567 -25.11 43.69 -2.63
CA LEU A 567 -26.12 43.45 -1.59
C LEU A 567 -26.32 44.71 -0.74
N PRO A 568 -27.55 45.04 -0.30
CA PRO A 568 -27.76 46.08 0.71
C PRO A 568 -27.16 45.66 2.07
N PRO A 569 -26.50 46.58 2.82
CA PRO A 569 -25.86 46.24 4.11
C PRO A 569 -26.81 45.62 5.13
N ASP A 570 -28.08 46.05 5.15
CA ASP A 570 -29.10 45.57 6.10
C ASP A 570 -29.90 44.36 5.59
N LEU A 571 -29.53 43.77 4.44
CA LEU A 571 -30.22 42.60 3.91
C LEU A 571 -29.96 41.39 4.84
N PRO A 572 -30.98 40.66 5.32
CA PRO A 572 -30.76 39.47 6.13
C PRO A 572 -30.23 38.31 5.28
N ASP A 573 -29.37 37.46 5.84
CA ASP A 573 -28.80 36.30 5.13
C ASP A 573 -29.87 35.35 4.57
N ALA A 574 -31.04 35.23 5.22
CA ALA A 574 -32.16 34.42 4.74
C ALA A 574 -32.78 34.93 3.41
N ALA A 575 -32.44 36.15 2.99
CA ALA A 575 -32.79 36.69 1.68
C ALA A 575 -31.67 36.48 0.64
N VAL A 576 -30.51 35.98 1.04
CA VAL A 576 -29.35 35.68 0.18
C VAL A 576 -29.20 34.18 -0.01
N PHE A 577 -29.31 33.40 1.06
CA PHE A 577 -29.22 31.94 1.06
C PHE A 577 -30.62 31.32 1.24
N PRO A 578 -30.96 30.27 0.45
CA PRO A 578 -32.22 29.56 0.58
C PRO A 578 -32.30 28.82 1.93
N VAL A 579 -33.52 28.45 2.32
CA VAL A 579 -33.79 27.88 3.66
C VAL A 579 -32.97 26.61 3.91
N GLU A 580 -32.73 25.81 2.89
CA GLU A 580 -31.93 24.60 2.94
C GLU A 580 -30.46 24.90 3.32
N LEU A 581 -29.87 25.94 2.71
CA LEU A 581 -28.51 26.39 3.05
C LEU A 581 -28.46 27.07 4.42
N MET A 582 -29.54 27.73 4.84
CA MET A 582 -29.64 28.31 6.18
C MET A 582 -29.66 27.21 7.25
N THR A 583 -30.47 26.17 7.08
CA THR A 583 -30.49 25.00 7.97
C THR A 583 -29.15 24.27 7.97
N LEU A 584 -28.54 24.07 6.79
CA LEU A 584 -27.21 23.47 6.70
C LEU A 584 -26.16 24.33 7.45
N SER A 585 -26.24 25.66 7.37
CA SER A 585 -25.31 26.53 8.10
C SER A 585 -25.43 26.41 9.62
N GLU A 586 -26.65 26.26 10.15
CA GLU A 586 -26.87 26.06 11.58
C GLU A 586 -26.25 24.75 12.07
N GLN A 587 -26.43 23.68 11.29
CA GLN A 587 -25.84 22.37 11.57
C GLN A 587 -24.31 22.42 11.47
N TRP A 588 -23.78 22.98 10.37
CA TRP A 588 -22.34 23.13 10.15
C TRP A 588 -21.64 23.89 11.28
N GLN A 589 -22.28 24.95 11.80
CA GLN A 589 -21.77 25.69 12.95
C GLN A 589 -21.80 24.86 14.23
N ALA A 590 -22.92 24.21 14.55
CA ALA A 590 -23.04 23.41 15.77
C ALA A 590 -22.03 22.25 15.80
N ASP A 591 -21.87 21.57 14.66
CA ASP A 591 -20.92 20.48 14.46
C ASP A 591 -19.48 20.95 14.58
N GLY A 592 -19.13 22.07 13.92
CA GLY A 592 -17.80 22.66 14.01
C GLY A 592 -17.41 23.06 15.43
N GLN A 593 -18.32 23.68 16.19
CA GLN A 593 -18.07 24.06 17.59
C GLN A 593 -17.84 22.83 18.47
N SER A 594 -18.66 21.80 18.29
CA SER A 594 -18.60 20.56 19.07
C SER A 594 -17.30 19.80 18.78
N TYR A 595 -16.94 19.70 17.50
CA TYR A 595 -15.69 19.08 17.05
C TYR A 595 -14.46 19.81 17.61
N VAL A 596 -14.38 21.12 17.42
CA VAL A 596 -13.26 21.95 17.90
C VAL A 596 -13.13 21.88 19.42
N ALA A 597 -14.25 21.88 20.15
CA ALA A 597 -14.24 21.72 21.60
C ALA A 597 -13.67 20.37 22.04
N ALA A 598 -14.03 19.28 21.34
CA ALA A 598 -13.51 17.94 21.60
C ALA A 598 -12.00 17.84 21.33
N ILE A 599 -11.53 18.36 20.19
CA ILE A 599 -10.10 18.39 19.87
C ILE A 599 -9.32 19.19 20.92
N ARG A 600 -9.78 20.40 21.26
CA ARG A 600 -9.15 21.23 22.31
C ARG A 600 -9.09 20.51 23.65
N ALA A 601 -10.14 19.80 24.06
CA ALA A 601 -10.17 19.04 25.30
C ALA A 601 -9.15 17.88 25.28
N SER A 602 -9.04 17.14 24.17
CA SER A 602 -8.05 16.09 23.98
C SER A 602 -6.62 16.64 24.05
N GLN A 603 -6.35 17.76 23.38
CA GLN A 603 -5.04 18.38 23.42
C GLN A 603 -4.68 18.90 24.82
N LEU A 604 -5.61 19.54 25.53
CA LEU A 604 -5.39 19.97 26.92
C LEU A 604 -5.09 18.80 27.86
N ALA A 605 -5.72 17.64 27.65
CA ALA A 605 -5.44 16.43 28.42
C ALA A 605 -4.02 15.90 28.15
N ARG A 606 -3.56 15.93 26.89
CA ARG A 606 -2.19 15.58 26.52
C ARG A 606 -1.16 16.53 27.14
N ASP A 607 -1.38 17.84 27.00
CA ASP A 607 -0.51 18.87 27.58
C ASP A 607 -0.38 18.71 29.12
N ALA A 608 -1.46 18.29 29.80
CA ALA A 608 -1.46 18.03 31.24
C ALA A 608 -0.71 16.76 31.64
N ASN A 609 -0.71 15.73 30.80
CA ASN A 609 0.01 14.48 31.05
C ASN A 609 1.52 14.62 30.82
N THR A 610 1.94 15.43 29.84
CA THR A 610 3.36 15.77 29.61
C THR A 610 3.98 16.62 30.73
N ALA A 611 3.18 17.25 31.59
CA ALA A 611 3.66 18.07 32.71
C ALA A 611 4.03 17.28 33.97
N ALA A 612 3.91 15.94 33.97
CA ALA A 612 4.35 15.06 35.05
C ALA A 612 5.60 14.26 34.62
N PRO A 613 6.82 14.73 34.90
CA PRO A 613 8.02 14.03 34.47
C PRO A 613 8.35 12.88 35.45
N ASP A 614 8.35 11.63 34.96
CA ASP A 614 9.11 10.54 35.59
C ASP A 614 10.48 10.45 34.87
N PRO A 615 11.63 10.59 35.55
CA PRO A 615 12.91 10.84 34.89
C PRO A 615 13.56 9.64 34.17
N ALA A 616 12.85 8.53 33.98
CA ALA A 616 13.44 7.26 33.57
C ALA A 616 13.29 6.90 32.08
N ASP A 617 12.41 7.58 31.32
CA ASP A 617 12.06 7.17 29.95
C ASP A 617 12.74 7.99 28.82
N ALA A 618 13.57 8.97 29.16
CA ALA A 618 14.16 9.87 28.16
C ALA A 618 15.25 9.24 27.26
N SER A 619 15.69 8.00 27.50
CA SER A 619 16.77 7.37 26.72
C SER A 619 16.32 6.26 25.76
N ALA A 620 15.02 6.00 25.62
CA ALA A 620 14.51 4.90 24.77
C ALA A 620 13.82 5.37 23.48
N ALA A 621 13.68 6.68 23.25
CA ALA A 621 12.93 7.23 22.11
C ALA A 621 13.73 7.42 20.81
N LEU A 622 14.96 6.91 20.74
CA LEU A 622 15.80 6.99 19.54
C LEU A 622 15.99 5.59 18.95
N GLY A 623 15.09 5.17 18.05
CA GLY A 623 15.33 4.01 17.18
C GLY A 623 14.20 3.00 16.99
N GLY A 624 12.93 3.43 16.90
CA GLY A 624 11.83 2.54 16.52
C GLY A 624 11.21 2.96 15.19
N ASP A 625 11.29 2.10 14.16
CA ASP A 625 10.57 2.24 12.90
C ASP A 625 9.05 2.16 13.14
N GLU A 626 8.34 3.14 12.61
CA GLU A 626 6.93 3.40 12.90
C GLU A 626 5.99 2.85 11.82
N GLU A 627 5.32 1.73 12.12
CA GLU A 627 3.98 1.43 11.58
C GLU A 627 2.94 1.17 12.69
N GLN A 628 3.27 1.42 13.97
CA GLN A 628 2.44 0.99 15.11
C GLN A 628 1.80 2.11 15.96
N ALA A 629 1.73 3.34 15.47
CA ALA A 629 1.15 4.46 16.22
C ALA A 629 -0.26 4.91 15.78
N GLU A 630 -0.98 4.17 14.92
CA GLU A 630 -2.27 4.67 14.38
C GLU A 630 -3.56 4.18 15.05
N ASP A 631 -3.56 3.24 16.01
CA ASP A 631 -4.84 2.58 16.38
C ASP A 631 -5.28 2.63 17.86
N ASP A 632 -4.72 3.50 18.72
CA ASP A 632 -5.15 3.54 20.14
C ASP A 632 -5.60 4.91 20.70
N ASP A 633 -5.77 5.94 19.86
CA ASP A 633 -6.48 7.17 20.26
C ASP A 633 -6.99 7.96 19.04
N ALA A 634 -7.74 7.29 18.15
CA ALA A 634 -8.28 7.93 16.95
C ALA A 634 -9.11 9.17 17.33
N LEU A 635 -8.60 10.36 17.00
CA LEU A 635 -9.34 11.61 17.12
C LEU A 635 -10.69 11.46 16.39
N PRO A 636 -11.78 12.04 16.93
CA PRO A 636 -13.09 11.93 16.30
C PRO A 636 -13.03 12.44 14.86
N GLU A 637 -13.75 11.80 13.93
CA GLU A 637 -13.86 12.31 12.57
C GLU A 637 -14.69 13.60 12.55
N ASP A 638 -14.27 14.62 11.79
CA ASP A 638 -15.03 15.87 11.66
C ASP A 638 -16.39 15.61 10.98
N PRO A 639 -17.52 15.77 11.68
CA PRO A 639 -18.85 15.45 11.14
C PRO A 639 -19.22 16.30 9.92
N ARG A 640 -18.59 17.48 9.75
CA ARG A 640 -18.81 18.36 8.60
C ARG A 640 -18.36 17.75 7.27
N LYS A 641 -17.58 16.66 7.31
CA LYS A 641 -17.10 15.95 6.11
C LYS A 641 -18.24 15.45 5.22
N ALA A 642 -19.38 15.08 5.78
CA ALA A 642 -20.54 14.64 5.00
C ALA A 642 -21.08 15.74 4.07
N ASP A 643 -21.07 16.99 4.52
CA ASP A 643 -21.62 18.14 3.77
C ASP A 643 -20.55 18.99 3.07
N ALA A 644 -19.27 18.70 3.29
CA ALA A 644 -18.14 19.43 2.73
C ALA A 644 -18.21 19.60 1.19
N PRO A 645 -18.62 18.59 0.38
CA PRO A 645 -18.81 18.78 -1.06
C PRO A 645 -19.84 19.88 -1.40
N THR A 646 -20.95 19.95 -0.66
CA THR A 646 -21.99 20.97 -0.85
C THR A 646 -21.48 22.36 -0.51
N VAL A 647 -20.81 22.51 0.64
CA VAL A 647 -20.32 23.81 1.12
C VAL A 647 -19.18 24.32 0.23
N LEU A 648 -18.32 23.43 -0.27
CA LEU A 648 -17.30 23.80 -1.24
C LEU A 648 -17.91 24.26 -2.57
N GLN A 649 -18.96 23.61 -3.05
CA GLN A 649 -19.67 24.10 -4.23
C GLN A 649 -20.28 25.49 -3.97
N LEU A 650 -20.78 25.76 -2.76
CA LEU A 650 -21.22 27.10 -2.36
C LEU A 650 -20.07 28.11 -2.35
N ALA A 651 -18.91 27.74 -1.82
CA ALA A 651 -17.71 28.58 -1.89
C ALA A 651 -17.34 28.94 -3.33
N ARG A 652 -17.43 28.01 -4.28
CA ARG A 652 -17.22 28.28 -5.72
C ARG A 652 -18.24 29.27 -6.29
N VAL A 653 -19.52 29.11 -5.94
CA VAL A 653 -20.58 30.05 -6.36
C VAL A 653 -20.33 31.45 -5.80
N VAL A 654 -20.00 31.56 -4.52
CA VAL A 654 -19.69 32.82 -3.85
C VAL A 654 -18.43 33.48 -4.43
N SER A 655 -17.37 32.68 -4.65
CA SER A 655 -16.09 33.15 -5.17
C SER A 655 -16.22 33.85 -6.52
N ARG A 656 -17.07 33.32 -7.42
CA ARG A 656 -17.30 33.88 -8.77
C ARG A 656 -17.83 35.31 -8.79
N TRP A 657 -18.47 35.78 -7.72
CA TRP A 657 -19.00 37.15 -7.66
C TRP A 657 -17.96 38.22 -7.38
N ALA A 658 -16.74 37.84 -6.96
CA ALA A 658 -15.67 38.77 -6.57
C ALA A 658 -16.10 39.84 -5.52
N ASP A 659 -17.12 39.54 -4.70
CA ASP A 659 -17.68 40.44 -3.70
C ASP A 659 -17.22 40.08 -2.28
N GLU A 660 -16.88 41.08 -1.46
CA GLU A 660 -16.34 40.91 -0.10
C GLU A 660 -17.44 40.70 0.94
N GLU A 661 -18.59 41.35 0.76
CA GLU A 661 -19.72 41.24 1.69
C GLU A 661 -20.33 39.83 1.61
N LEU A 662 -20.57 39.32 0.41
CA LEU A 662 -21.05 37.96 0.19
C LEU A 662 -20.06 36.92 0.72
N ALA A 663 -18.76 37.10 0.49
CA ALA A 663 -17.73 36.20 1.03
C ALA A 663 -17.74 36.21 2.57
N THR A 664 -17.84 37.39 3.19
CA THR A 664 -17.94 37.52 4.65
C THR A 664 -19.18 36.82 5.21
N ARG A 665 -20.35 37.01 4.57
CA ARG A 665 -21.60 36.33 4.98
C ARG A 665 -21.47 34.82 4.87
N PHE A 666 -20.90 34.32 3.76
CA PHE A 666 -20.64 32.89 3.58
C PHE A 666 -19.71 32.33 4.67
N ARG A 667 -18.57 32.97 4.93
CA ARG A 667 -17.60 32.55 5.97
C ARG A 667 -18.20 32.46 7.36
N GLN A 668 -19.00 33.47 7.72
CA GLN A 668 -19.67 33.52 9.02
C GLN A 668 -20.64 32.36 9.21
N ARG A 669 -21.30 31.92 8.12
CA ARG A 669 -22.21 30.77 8.11
C ARG A 669 -21.50 29.44 8.04
N PHE A 670 -20.41 29.38 7.31
CA PHE A 670 -19.67 28.16 7.03
C PHE A 670 -18.21 28.38 7.39
N ALA A 671 -17.86 28.30 8.68
CA ALA A 671 -16.46 28.37 9.09
C ALA A 671 -15.65 27.25 8.43
N PHE A 672 -14.42 27.54 7.98
CA PHE A 672 -13.61 26.54 7.28
C PHE A 672 -13.31 25.33 8.18
N ALA A 673 -13.25 24.15 7.57
CA ALA A 673 -13.10 22.87 8.26
C ALA A 673 -11.87 22.13 7.68
N PRO A 674 -10.65 22.39 8.16
CA PRO A 674 -9.43 21.85 7.55
C PRO A 674 -9.44 20.32 7.47
N ASP A 675 -9.89 19.64 8.52
CA ASP A 675 -9.89 18.18 8.60
C ASP A 675 -10.93 17.54 7.68
N ALA A 676 -12.05 18.23 7.42
CA ALA A 676 -13.04 17.80 6.43
C ALA A 676 -12.49 17.86 4.98
N TYR A 677 -11.50 18.72 4.71
CA TYR A 677 -10.89 18.91 3.39
C TYR A 677 -9.48 18.30 3.25
N VAL A 678 -8.93 17.66 4.29
CA VAL A 678 -7.53 17.20 4.33
C VAL A 678 -7.14 16.30 3.14
N LYS A 679 -7.98 15.32 2.77
CA LYS A 679 -7.71 14.40 1.64
C LYS A 679 -7.66 15.14 0.31
N ARG A 680 -8.51 16.16 0.14
CA ARG A 680 -8.53 16.96 -1.07
C ARG A 680 -7.33 17.91 -1.12
N ALA A 681 -7.02 18.57 -0.02
CA ALA A 681 -5.86 19.44 0.11
C ALA A 681 -4.56 18.69 -0.19
N ALA A 682 -4.41 17.45 0.29
CA ALA A 682 -3.26 16.61 -0.02
C ALA A 682 -3.13 16.26 -1.51
N LYS A 683 -4.27 16.11 -2.22
CA LYS A 683 -4.28 15.74 -3.65
C LYS A 683 -4.16 16.94 -4.59
N ALA A 684 -4.79 18.05 -4.24
CA ALA A 684 -4.97 19.20 -5.15
C ALA A 684 -4.29 20.49 -4.66
N GLY A 685 -3.78 20.52 -3.43
CA GLY A 685 -3.07 21.65 -2.83
C GLY A 685 -1.92 22.15 -3.68
N GLN A 686 -1.89 23.46 -3.94
CA GLN A 686 -0.70 24.12 -4.49
C GLN A 686 0.09 24.75 -3.35
N PHE A 687 1.40 24.51 -3.27
CA PHE A 687 2.26 25.18 -2.29
C PHE A 687 2.11 26.71 -2.37
N ILE A 688 2.07 27.40 -1.22
CA ILE A 688 2.04 28.87 -1.17
C ILE A 688 3.15 29.37 -0.26
N GLY A 689 4.09 30.16 -0.78
CA GLY A 689 5.16 30.73 0.03
C GLY A 689 6.40 31.13 -0.78
N PRO A 690 7.19 32.11 -0.34
CA PRO A 690 7.00 32.93 0.87
C PRO A 690 5.83 33.93 0.72
N VAL A 691 5.47 34.61 1.81
CA VAL A 691 4.35 35.56 1.89
C VAL A 691 4.86 36.89 2.42
N TRP A 692 4.51 37.99 1.74
CA TRP A 692 4.91 39.34 2.12
C TRP A 692 3.71 40.30 2.12
N VAL A 693 3.35 40.81 3.29
CA VAL A 693 2.30 41.81 3.46
C VAL A 693 2.89 43.22 3.28
N LEU A 694 2.27 43.99 2.40
CA LEU A 694 2.62 45.38 2.11
C LEU A 694 1.85 46.35 3.03
N GLU A 695 2.31 47.60 3.12
CA GLU A 695 1.68 48.64 3.97
C GLU A 695 0.24 48.98 3.54
N ASP A 696 -0.14 48.69 2.30
CA ASP A 696 -1.48 48.92 1.74
C ASP A 696 -2.37 47.66 1.75
N ASP A 697 -2.06 46.70 2.62
CA ASP A 697 -2.78 45.42 2.83
C ASP A 697 -2.74 44.47 1.62
N ARG A 698 -1.95 44.78 0.59
CA ARG A 698 -1.66 43.83 -0.48
C ARG A 698 -0.75 42.71 0.03
N VAL A 699 -0.99 41.50 -0.45
CA VAL A 699 -0.15 40.34 -0.15
C VAL A 699 0.55 39.89 -1.42
N VAL A 700 1.87 39.81 -1.38
CA VAL A 700 2.69 39.26 -2.46
C VAL A 700 3.13 37.86 -2.04
N THR A 701 2.88 36.86 -2.88
CA THR A 701 3.25 35.48 -2.59
C THR A 701 3.56 34.69 -3.85
N ARG A 702 4.27 33.57 -3.69
CA ARG A 702 4.48 32.58 -4.76
C ARG A 702 3.49 31.43 -4.57
N ILE A 703 2.85 31.04 -5.67
CA ILE A 703 1.98 29.86 -5.78
C ILE A 703 2.76 28.82 -6.59
N GLY A 704 2.83 27.58 -6.10
CA GLY A 704 3.73 26.52 -6.57
C GLY A 704 5.08 26.52 -5.85
N ALA A 705 5.66 25.33 -5.63
CA ALA A 705 6.97 25.21 -5.00
C ALA A 705 8.05 25.79 -5.91
N ALA A 706 9.19 26.21 -5.36
CA ALA A 706 10.24 26.88 -6.15
C ALA A 706 10.77 26.03 -7.33
N HIS A 707 10.64 24.69 -7.22
CA HIS A 707 11.08 23.73 -8.23
C HIS A 707 9.99 23.35 -9.24
N ASP A 708 8.74 23.79 -9.05
CA ASP A 708 7.65 23.50 -9.98
C ASP A 708 7.73 24.43 -11.20
N ASP A 709 7.66 23.86 -12.41
CA ASP A 709 7.58 24.63 -13.66
C ASP A 709 6.37 25.58 -13.72
N GLY A 710 5.30 25.25 -12.97
CA GLY A 710 4.09 26.05 -12.85
C GLY A 710 4.17 27.19 -11.82
N ALA A 711 5.27 27.31 -11.08
CA ALA A 711 5.38 28.28 -9.99
C ALA A 711 5.38 29.72 -10.48
N HIS A 712 4.59 30.57 -9.83
CA HIS A 712 4.43 31.96 -10.23
C HIS A 712 4.17 32.89 -9.04
N TRP A 713 4.59 34.14 -9.19
CA TRP A 713 4.32 35.19 -8.21
C TRP A 713 2.98 35.85 -8.49
N ALA A 714 2.23 36.12 -7.42
CA ALA A 714 0.96 36.82 -7.48
C ALA A 714 0.89 37.93 -6.42
N VAL A 715 0.07 38.94 -6.69
CA VAL A 715 -0.38 39.93 -5.70
C VAL A 715 -1.87 39.76 -5.47
N LEU A 716 -2.28 39.77 -4.20
CA LEU A 716 -3.65 39.65 -3.75
C LEU A 716 -4.06 40.91 -3.02
N GLN A 717 -5.28 41.40 -3.28
CA GLN A 717 -5.87 42.55 -2.58
C GLN A 717 -7.40 42.41 -2.54
N GLY A 718 -7.98 42.39 -1.34
CA GLY A 718 -9.43 42.21 -1.19
C GLY A 718 -9.90 40.92 -1.85
N THR A 719 -10.63 41.05 -2.96
CA THR A 719 -11.18 39.94 -3.77
C THR A 719 -10.42 39.70 -5.07
N GLU A 720 -9.41 40.52 -5.36
CA GLU A 720 -8.63 40.47 -6.59
C GLU A 720 -7.33 39.70 -6.38
N HIS A 721 -6.92 38.97 -7.42
CA HIS A 721 -5.59 38.36 -7.52
C HIS A 721 -5.03 38.64 -8.92
N ALA A 722 -3.75 38.96 -9.01
CA ALA A 722 -3.08 39.25 -10.27
C ALA A 722 -1.68 38.63 -10.33
N LEU A 723 -1.32 38.08 -11.48
CA LEU A 723 0.00 37.50 -11.72
C LEU A 723 1.07 38.58 -11.88
N LEU A 724 2.29 38.27 -11.43
CA LEU A 724 3.49 39.08 -11.55
C LEU A 724 4.53 38.37 -12.45
N PRO A 725 4.31 38.28 -13.77
CA PRO A 725 5.06 37.39 -14.66
C PRO A 725 6.55 37.78 -14.83
N GLY A 726 6.91 39.01 -14.48
CA GLY A 726 8.29 39.50 -14.52
C GLY A 726 9.11 39.19 -13.27
N ILE A 727 8.48 38.62 -12.22
CA ILE A 727 9.14 38.32 -10.95
C ILE A 727 9.45 36.82 -10.88
N ARG A 728 10.65 36.50 -10.40
CA ARG A 728 11.13 35.14 -10.14
C ARG A 728 11.51 34.91 -8.68
N GLY A 729 11.71 35.98 -7.90
CA GLY A 729 11.93 35.90 -6.46
C GLY A 729 11.64 37.23 -5.78
N VAL A 730 11.20 37.19 -4.52
CA VAL A 730 10.96 38.37 -3.68
C VAL A 730 11.46 38.10 -2.28
N GLY A 731 12.13 39.10 -1.70
CA GLY A 731 12.57 39.12 -0.31
C GLY A 731 12.29 40.44 0.39
N ARG A 732 12.30 40.44 1.72
CA ARG A 732 12.14 41.65 2.54
C ARG A 732 13.15 41.67 3.69
N SER A 733 13.67 42.86 4.00
CA SER A 733 14.61 43.04 5.10
C SER A 733 13.96 42.88 6.47
N PRO A 734 14.74 42.60 7.52
CA PRO A 734 14.22 42.48 8.88
C PRO A 734 13.45 43.74 9.36
N ASP A 735 13.91 44.94 9.00
CA ASP A 735 13.24 46.20 9.35
C ASP A 735 12.00 46.52 8.47
N ARG A 736 11.71 45.66 7.49
CA ARG A 736 10.63 45.76 6.51
C ARG A 736 10.72 46.94 5.54
N GLN A 737 11.81 47.71 5.55
CA GLN A 737 11.97 48.92 4.72
C GLN A 737 12.58 48.64 3.34
N CYS A 738 13.30 47.52 3.18
CA CYS A 738 13.96 47.15 1.95
C CYS A 738 13.33 45.89 1.35
N PHE A 739 13.05 45.93 0.05
CA PHE A 739 12.55 44.79 -0.71
C PHE A 739 13.57 44.40 -1.78
N ALA A 740 13.78 43.10 -1.95
CA ALA A 740 14.55 42.54 -3.05
C ALA A 740 13.60 41.89 -4.06
N GLN A 741 13.85 42.10 -5.36
CA GLN A 741 13.09 41.49 -6.46
C GLN A 741 14.06 40.88 -7.46
N SER A 742 13.79 39.66 -7.90
CA SER A 742 14.54 38.99 -8.96
C SER A 742 13.71 38.91 -10.23
N ASP A 743 14.31 39.26 -11.38
CA ASP A 743 13.74 39.04 -12.71
C ASP A 743 14.21 37.71 -13.35
N GLY A 744 14.95 36.89 -12.58
CA GLY A 744 15.61 35.67 -13.06
C GLY A 744 16.98 35.90 -13.70
N ARG A 745 17.44 37.15 -13.80
CA ARG A 745 18.78 37.51 -14.28
C ARG A 745 19.56 38.33 -13.26
N HIS A 746 18.87 39.21 -12.54
CA HIS A 746 19.45 40.07 -11.52
C HIS A 746 18.49 40.17 -10.34
N ILE A 747 19.06 40.43 -9.16
CA ILE A 747 18.31 40.90 -8.01
C ILE A 747 18.45 42.42 -7.92
N THR A 748 17.36 43.15 -7.73
CA THR A 748 17.37 44.57 -7.41
C THR A 748 16.78 44.81 -6.03
N THR A 749 17.42 45.68 -5.25
CA THR A 749 16.90 46.12 -3.94
C THR A 749 16.25 47.48 -4.06
N HIS A 750 15.17 47.70 -3.32
CA HIS A 750 14.32 48.87 -3.38
C HIS A 750 13.96 49.36 -1.98
N ARG A 751 13.85 50.68 -1.81
CA ARG A 751 13.25 51.25 -0.60
C ARG A 751 11.72 51.18 -0.70
N GLY A 752 11.11 50.24 0.02
CA GLY A 752 9.70 49.88 -0.14
C GLY A 752 9.39 49.09 -1.43
N TRP A 753 8.18 48.56 -1.53
CA TRP A 753 7.73 47.79 -2.69
C TRP A 753 7.70 48.63 -3.96
N ASN A 754 8.45 48.23 -5.00
CA ASN A 754 8.61 48.97 -6.27
C ASN A 754 9.11 50.43 -6.09
N GLY A 755 9.80 50.73 -4.99
CA GLY A 755 10.41 52.04 -4.78
C GLY A 755 11.69 52.27 -5.61
N PRO A 756 12.43 53.35 -5.35
CA PRO A 756 13.71 53.62 -6.00
C PRO A 756 14.70 52.46 -5.81
N VAL A 757 15.39 52.07 -6.89
CA VAL A 757 16.45 51.05 -6.85
C VAL A 757 17.62 51.57 -6.02
N ILE A 758 18.08 50.74 -5.07
CA ILE A 758 19.25 50.99 -4.23
C ILE A 758 20.49 50.35 -4.87
N ALA A 759 20.41 49.05 -5.17
CA ALA A 759 21.49 48.28 -5.78
C ALA A 759 20.95 47.19 -6.73
N ARG A 760 21.87 46.67 -7.55
CA ARG A 760 21.61 45.58 -8.50
C ARG A 760 22.71 44.54 -8.35
N PHE A 761 22.30 43.28 -8.22
CA PHE A 761 23.17 42.14 -7.97
C PHE A 761 23.08 41.14 -9.11
N THR A 762 24.23 40.58 -9.46
CA THR A 762 24.32 39.43 -10.36
C THR A 762 23.96 38.16 -9.59
N LEU A 763 23.22 37.25 -10.22
CA LEU A 763 22.90 35.96 -9.62
C LEU A 763 24.15 35.06 -9.55
N PRO A 764 24.26 34.20 -8.53
CA PRO A 764 25.24 33.13 -8.52
C PRO A 764 25.02 32.17 -9.70
N ARG A 765 26.07 31.44 -10.04
CA ARG A 765 26.08 30.41 -11.08
C ARG A 765 26.01 29.00 -10.49
N GLY A 766 26.23 28.87 -9.18
CA GLY A 766 26.15 27.61 -8.45
C GLY A 766 27.49 26.96 -8.17
N ASN A 767 28.57 27.47 -8.77
CA ASN A 767 29.93 26.92 -8.65
C ASN A 767 30.96 27.92 -8.09
N GLU A 768 30.51 29.03 -7.52
CA GLU A 768 31.37 30.00 -6.86
C GLU A 768 32.09 29.37 -5.66
N GLY A 769 33.39 29.66 -5.51
CA GLY A 769 34.16 29.27 -4.33
C GLY A 769 34.43 27.76 -4.18
N LEU A 770 34.06 26.92 -5.16
CA LEU A 770 34.31 25.49 -5.10
C LEU A 770 35.79 25.16 -5.36
N PRO A 771 36.35 24.19 -4.63
CA PRO A 771 37.72 23.76 -4.86
C PRO A 771 37.82 22.83 -6.09
N PRO A 772 39.02 22.67 -6.69
CA PRO A 772 39.18 21.95 -7.96
C PRO A 772 38.74 20.48 -7.96
N GLN A 773 38.70 19.82 -6.79
CA GLN A 773 38.26 18.43 -6.66
C GLN A 773 36.74 18.25 -6.79
N VAL A 774 35.94 19.28 -6.56
CA VAL A 774 34.47 19.21 -6.71
C VAL A 774 34.13 19.44 -8.18
N GLN A 775 33.91 18.36 -8.93
CA GLN A 775 33.68 18.40 -10.38
C GLN A 775 32.23 18.73 -10.76
N VAL A 776 31.74 19.91 -10.34
CA VAL A 776 30.44 20.42 -10.77
C VAL A 776 30.55 21.66 -11.66
N SER A 777 29.57 21.83 -12.52
CA SER A 777 29.45 22.92 -13.47
C SER A 777 28.49 24.01 -12.95
N ALA A 778 28.52 25.17 -13.60
CA ALA A 778 27.47 26.17 -13.44
C ALA A 778 26.19 25.68 -14.14
N GLY A 779 25.03 25.97 -13.58
CA GLY A 779 23.75 25.57 -14.21
C GLY A 779 22.53 26.31 -13.66
N PRO A 780 21.33 25.98 -14.16
CA PRO A 780 20.08 26.68 -13.85
C PRO A 780 19.76 26.72 -12.36
N LEU A 781 20.07 25.66 -11.61
CA LEU A 781 19.85 25.61 -10.16
C LEU A 781 20.58 26.74 -9.42
N GLY A 782 21.79 27.11 -9.87
CA GLY A 782 22.56 28.21 -9.28
C GLY A 782 21.91 29.58 -9.48
N GLN A 783 21.03 29.73 -10.47
CA GLN A 783 20.35 30.99 -10.78
C GLN A 783 18.95 31.09 -10.15
N ARG A 784 18.48 30.03 -9.48
CA ARG A 784 17.19 30.06 -8.78
C ARG A 784 17.20 31.04 -7.62
N CYS A 785 16.00 31.52 -7.29
CA CYS A 785 15.77 32.47 -6.20
C CYS A 785 14.74 31.89 -5.23
N ASP A 786 15.13 30.82 -4.53
CA ASP A 786 14.20 30.06 -3.70
C ASP A 786 13.79 30.82 -2.44
N ASP A 787 14.73 31.57 -1.85
CA ASP A 787 14.50 32.53 -0.77
C ASP A 787 15.53 33.68 -0.82
N ILE A 788 15.11 34.90 -0.46
CA ILE A 788 15.90 36.13 -0.56
C ILE A 788 15.71 36.98 0.71
N ILE A 789 16.81 37.39 1.36
CA ILE A 789 16.77 38.30 2.51
C ILE A 789 17.71 39.48 2.23
N PRO A 790 17.21 40.67 1.83
CA PRO A 790 18.04 41.86 1.74
C PRO A 790 18.40 42.36 3.14
N PHE A 791 19.59 42.92 3.27
CA PHE A 791 19.96 43.73 4.42
C PHE A 791 19.20 45.07 4.38
N ASN A 792 18.99 45.69 5.54
CA ASN A 792 18.29 46.95 5.76
C ASN A 792 18.92 48.10 4.94
N ASP A 793 20.24 48.05 4.69
CA ASP A 793 20.94 49.02 3.84
C ASP A 793 20.63 48.87 2.34
N GLY A 794 20.12 47.72 1.91
CA GLY A 794 19.87 47.35 0.52
C GLY A 794 21.13 47.15 -0.33
N LEU A 795 22.32 47.21 0.25
CA LEU A 795 23.62 47.00 -0.41
C LEU A 795 24.13 45.56 -0.28
N ARG A 796 23.47 44.75 0.54
CA ARG A 796 23.73 43.31 0.69
C ARG A 796 22.46 42.49 0.59
N VAL A 797 22.57 41.27 0.08
CA VAL A 797 21.46 40.31 -0.05
C VAL A 797 21.96 38.90 0.29
N LEU A 798 21.24 38.20 1.16
CA LEU A 798 21.34 36.74 1.28
C LEU A 798 20.42 36.09 0.26
N LEU A 799 20.94 35.12 -0.45
CA LEU A 799 20.20 34.32 -1.42
C LEU A 799 20.42 32.85 -1.15
N ARG A 800 19.32 32.10 -1.00
CA ARG A 800 19.32 30.64 -0.99
C ARG A 800 18.80 30.11 -2.32
N ASN A 801 19.52 29.13 -2.87
CA ASN A 801 19.10 28.31 -3.99
C ASN A 801 19.53 26.85 -3.74
N PRO A 802 19.18 25.87 -4.60
CA PRO A 802 19.52 24.47 -4.38
C PRO A 802 21.03 24.18 -4.29
N THR A 803 21.87 25.09 -4.76
CA THR A 803 23.33 24.91 -4.74
C THR A 803 23.99 25.49 -3.49
N GLY A 804 23.26 26.17 -2.59
CA GLY A 804 23.80 26.73 -1.35
C GLY A 804 23.22 28.09 -0.95
N VAL A 805 23.87 28.70 0.05
CA VAL A 805 23.55 30.05 0.56
C VAL A 805 24.65 31.02 0.15
N TYR A 806 24.27 32.17 -0.38
CA TYR A 806 25.19 33.17 -0.95
C TYR A 806 24.95 34.57 -0.35
N LEU A 807 26.05 35.29 -0.14
CA LEU A 807 26.05 36.71 0.18
C LEU A 807 26.43 37.52 -1.07
N LEU A 808 25.50 38.36 -1.52
CA LEU A 808 25.70 39.30 -2.62
C LEU A 808 25.96 40.67 -2.04
N THR A 809 27.03 41.35 -2.46
CA THR A 809 27.45 42.64 -1.88
C THR A 809 27.77 43.68 -2.96
N CYS A 810 27.24 44.89 -2.81
CA CYS A 810 27.66 46.07 -3.56
C CYS A 810 28.38 47.05 -2.63
N THR A 811 29.58 47.48 -3.01
CA THR A 811 30.38 48.41 -2.17
C THR A 811 29.82 49.83 -2.12
N ALA A 812 29.01 50.22 -3.10
CA ALA A 812 28.25 51.46 -3.16
C ALA A 812 27.06 51.32 -4.13
N PRO A 813 26.03 52.19 -4.06
CA PRO A 813 24.96 52.21 -5.05
C PRO A 813 25.52 52.32 -6.49
N GLY A 814 25.15 51.36 -7.34
CA GLY A 814 25.61 51.29 -8.73
C GLY A 814 26.99 50.65 -8.97
N ALA A 815 27.69 50.21 -7.91
CA ALA A 815 28.89 49.39 -8.05
C ALA A 815 28.56 47.96 -8.53
N GLU A 816 29.53 47.29 -9.16
CA GLU A 816 29.40 45.86 -9.49
C GLU A 816 29.28 45.03 -8.20
N SER A 817 28.37 44.05 -8.24
CA SER A 817 28.14 43.15 -7.12
C SER A 817 29.18 42.03 -7.06
N THR A 818 29.63 41.69 -5.87
CA THR A 818 30.42 40.47 -5.60
C THR A 818 29.51 39.35 -5.09
N VAL A 819 29.85 38.10 -5.42
CA VAL A 819 29.15 36.88 -4.97
C VAL A 819 30.10 36.08 -4.08
N GLN A 820 29.66 35.77 -2.85
CA GLN A 820 30.37 34.91 -1.91
C GLN A 820 29.47 33.76 -1.50
N ARG A 821 29.96 32.51 -1.59
CA ARG A 821 29.28 31.36 -0.99
C ARG A 821 29.49 31.40 0.52
N LEU A 822 28.39 31.37 1.27
CA LEU A 822 28.39 31.28 2.73
C LEU A 822 28.18 29.86 3.23
N HIS A 823 27.49 29.01 2.46
CA HIS A 823 27.26 27.61 2.81
C HIS A 823 27.10 26.77 1.53
N PRO A 824 27.77 25.62 1.40
CA PRO A 824 28.85 25.11 2.26
C PRO A 824 30.14 25.93 2.17
N GLN A 825 30.94 25.97 3.25
CA GLN A 825 32.26 26.63 3.26
C GLN A 825 33.43 25.65 3.10
N THR A 826 33.23 24.41 3.55
CA THR A 826 34.23 23.33 3.57
C THR A 826 33.84 22.20 2.62
N PHE A 827 34.83 21.59 1.97
CA PHE A 827 34.65 20.57 0.93
C PHE A 827 35.77 19.53 1.03
N ASP A 828 35.61 18.61 1.98
CA ASP A 828 36.54 17.50 2.19
C ASP A 828 36.50 16.52 1.00
N GLU A 829 37.61 15.86 0.68
CA GLU A 829 37.73 14.98 -0.50
C GLU A 829 36.64 13.88 -0.49
N ASP A 830 36.37 13.29 0.68
CA ASP A 830 35.33 12.26 0.90
C ASP A 830 34.14 12.78 1.72
N GLY A 831 33.94 14.11 1.78
CA GLY A 831 32.89 14.76 2.56
C GLY A 831 31.51 14.75 1.88
N PRO A 832 30.44 15.14 2.59
CA PRO A 832 29.06 15.07 2.08
C PRO A 832 28.85 15.82 0.76
N TYR A 833 29.55 16.94 0.55
CA TYR A 833 29.40 17.78 -0.63
C TYR A 833 30.19 17.29 -1.85
N THR A 834 30.99 16.23 -1.73
CA THR A 834 31.58 15.49 -2.86
C THR A 834 30.78 14.21 -3.19
N TRP A 835 29.84 13.81 -2.34
CA TRP A 835 29.04 12.61 -2.58
C TRP A 835 28.08 12.79 -3.77
N PRO A 836 27.86 11.72 -4.56
CA PRO A 836 26.94 11.76 -5.71
C PRO A 836 25.52 12.18 -5.35
N LYS A 837 25.04 11.90 -4.12
CA LYS A 837 23.69 12.26 -3.68
C LYS A 837 23.42 13.76 -3.67
N ASN A 838 24.47 14.58 -3.50
CA ASN A 838 24.40 16.03 -3.46
C ASN A 838 24.73 16.66 -4.82
N GLN A 839 24.65 15.86 -5.89
CA GLN A 839 24.90 16.27 -7.26
C GLN A 839 23.72 15.83 -8.13
N MET A 840 23.38 16.65 -9.12
CA MET A 840 22.31 16.37 -10.07
C MET A 840 22.75 16.69 -11.48
N ASP A 841 22.42 15.80 -12.42
CA ASP A 841 22.62 16.04 -13.84
C ASP A 841 21.46 16.88 -14.40
N GLU A 842 21.81 17.99 -15.03
CA GLU A 842 20.90 18.96 -15.64
C GLU A 842 21.16 19.06 -17.14
N GLU A 843 20.10 19.17 -17.94
CA GLU A 843 20.20 19.36 -19.39
C GLU A 843 20.21 20.85 -19.71
N VAL A 844 21.35 21.36 -20.17
CA VAL A 844 21.53 22.78 -20.53
C VAL A 844 21.92 22.88 -21.99
N GLU A 845 21.05 23.49 -22.80
CA GLU A 845 21.27 23.65 -24.25
C GLU A 845 21.52 22.31 -25.00
N GLY A 846 21.06 21.19 -24.45
CA GLY A 846 21.23 19.84 -25.00
C GLY A 846 22.54 19.15 -24.62
N GLU A 847 23.30 19.71 -23.67
CA GLU A 847 24.43 19.07 -23.01
C GLU A 847 24.10 18.78 -21.54
N THR A 848 24.39 17.56 -21.09
CA THR A 848 24.27 17.17 -19.69
C THR A 848 25.41 17.80 -18.87
N VAL A 849 25.06 18.54 -17.83
CA VAL A 849 26.01 19.13 -16.87
C VAL A 849 25.66 18.70 -15.45
N THR A 850 26.67 18.27 -14.68
CA THR A 850 26.48 17.94 -13.26
C THR A 850 26.59 19.21 -12.42
N VAL A 851 25.59 19.48 -11.57
CA VAL A 851 25.54 20.64 -10.67
C VAL A 851 25.41 20.18 -9.21
N LEU A 852 25.78 21.05 -8.25
CA LEU A 852 25.51 20.78 -6.83
C LEU A 852 24.00 20.92 -6.55
N ALA A 853 23.42 20.01 -5.79
CA ALA A 853 22.03 20.04 -5.37
C ALA A 853 21.93 19.58 -3.91
N LEU A 854 21.64 20.49 -3.00
CA LEU A 854 21.60 20.28 -1.56
C LEU A 854 20.16 20.32 -1.07
N ASP A 855 19.81 19.37 -0.21
CA ASP A 855 18.48 19.27 0.39
C ASP A 855 18.42 19.90 1.78
N MET A 856 17.23 20.36 2.17
CA MET A 856 16.94 20.98 3.48
C MET A 856 17.78 22.21 3.83
N LEU A 857 18.28 22.92 2.80
CA LEU A 857 18.96 24.20 2.97
C LEU A 857 18.07 25.21 3.71
N HIS A 858 18.60 25.79 4.78
CA HIS A 858 17.95 26.87 5.51
C HIS A 858 18.90 28.06 5.70
N MET A 859 18.33 29.26 5.84
CA MET A 859 19.07 30.46 6.19
C MET A 859 18.21 31.41 7.04
N ALA A 860 18.85 32.18 7.93
CA ALA A 860 18.21 33.27 8.66
C ALA A 860 19.19 34.42 8.91
N LEU A 861 18.66 35.64 9.05
CA LEU A 861 19.41 36.85 9.38
C LEU A 861 18.86 37.46 10.67
N SER A 862 19.72 37.77 11.63
CA SER A 862 19.31 38.44 12.87
C SER A 862 18.80 39.85 12.58
N THR A 863 17.82 40.32 13.36
CA THR A 863 17.17 41.64 13.20
C THR A 863 18.14 42.82 13.31
N ASP A 864 19.19 42.67 14.12
CA ASP A 864 20.28 43.63 14.28
C ASP A 864 21.38 43.50 13.21
N GLU A 865 21.21 42.58 12.27
CA GLU A 865 22.12 42.27 11.17
C GLU A 865 23.54 42.01 11.66
N ARG A 866 23.70 41.16 12.67
CA ARG A 866 25.02 40.74 13.18
C ARG A 866 25.34 39.28 12.94
N HIS A 867 24.33 38.44 12.87
CA HIS A 867 24.47 37.00 12.75
C HIS A 867 23.65 36.46 11.58
N ILE A 868 24.19 35.46 10.91
CA ILE A 868 23.54 34.69 9.86
C ILE A 868 23.53 33.24 10.33
N ALA A 869 22.38 32.57 10.31
CA ALA A 869 22.31 31.13 10.53
C ALA A 869 22.15 30.42 9.18
N VAL A 870 22.85 29.31 8.96
CA VAL A 870 22.80 28.49 7.75
C VAL A 870 22.96 27.01 8.09
N GLY A 871 22.54 26.13 7.18
CA GLY A 871 22.78 24.70 7.28
C GLY A 871 21.99 23.92 6.22
N ASP A 872 22.22 22.62 6.17
CA ASP A 872 21.51 21.64 5.35
C ASP A 872 21.46 20.28 6.05
N GLN A 873 20.87 19.25 5.42
CA GLN A 873 20.71 17.92 6.03
C GLN A 873 22.04 17.23 6.39
N ASP A 874 23.15 17.61 5.76
CA ASP A 874 24.48 17.00 5.92
C ASP A 874 25.45 17.89 6.73
N SER A 875 24.95 18.91 7.43
CA SER A 875 25.75 19.82 8.25
C SER A 875 25.23 19.89 9.70
N PRO A 876 25.93 20.55 10.63
CA PRO A 876 25.29 21.11 11.82
C PRO A 876 24.51 22.38 11.47
N HIS A 877 23.83 23.00 12.45
CA HIS A 877 23.39 24.38 12.35
C HIS A 877 24.59 25.32 12.55
N ILE A 878 24.86 26.18 11.58
CA ILE A 878 26.05 27.02 11.55
C ILE A 878 25.65 28.49 11.75
N VAL A 879 26.30 29.18 12.70
CA VAL A 879 26.16 30.61 12.92
C VAL A 879 27.40 31.33 12.40
N LEU A 880 27.18 32.28 11.51
CA LEU A 880 28.20 33.14 10.90
C LEU A 880 28.02 34.60 11.33
N ASP A 881 29.09 35.38 11.25
CA ASP A 881 28.99 36.84 11.29
C ASP A 881 28.50 37.41 9.94
N THR A 882 28.26 38.72 9.87
CA THR A 882 27.77 39.38 8.64
C THR A 882 28.72 39.35 7.44
N HIS A 883 29.98 38.96 7.64
CA HIS A 883 30.99 38.82 6.60
C HIS A 883 31.17 37.35 6.19
N GLY A 884 30.42 36.44 6.80
CA GLY A 884 30.47 35.00 6.54
C GLY A 884 31.52 34.25 7.34
N ALA A 885 32.13 34.85 8.36
CA ALA A 885 33.08 34.14 9.22
C ALA A 885 32.34 33.29 10.25
N LEU A 886 32.82 32.07 10.49
CA LEU A 886 32.26 31.14 11.47
C LEU A 886 32.28 31.73 12.90
N VAL A 887 31.13 31.72 13.56
CA VAL A 887 30.95 32.12 14.96
C VAL A 887 30.75 30.90 15.86
N ALA A 888 29.85 29.99 15.47
CA ALA A 888 29.53 28.76 16.21
C ALA A 888 28.90 27.69 15.31
N GLU A 889 28.98 26.43 15.75
CA GLU A 889 28.29 25.28 15.17
C GLU A 889 27.48 24.59 16.28
N HIS A 890 26.29 24.11 15.94
CA HIS A 890 25.38 23.45 16.86
C HIS A 890 24.85 22.17 16.22
N GLU A 891 25.05 21.04 16.90
CA GLU A 891 24.57 19.75 16.42
C GLU A 891 23.03 19.72 16.40
N PRO A 892 22.42 19.04 15.42
CA PRO A 892 20.98 18.86 15.38
C PRO A 892 20.51 17.95 16.52
N LEU A 893 19.30 18.19 17.02
CA LEU A 893 18.63 17.33 18.02
C LEU A 893 18.10 16.02 17.43
N SER A 894 17.89 16.00 16.12
CA SER A 894 17.39 14.88 15.32
C SER A 894 18.31 14.67 14.11
N SER A 895 17.91 13.85 13.13
CA SER A 895 18.81 13.43 12.05
C SER A 895 19.26 14.55 11.13
N TYR A 896 18.37 15.49 10.76
CA TYR A 896 18.66 16.48 9.71
C TYR A 896 18.30 17.90 10.15
N PRO A 897 19.25 18.85 10.25
CA PRO A 897 18.92 20.27 10.39
C PRO A 897 17.98 20.72 9.27
N HIS A 898 16.92 21.42 9.63
CA HIS A 898 15.82 21.70 8.69
C HIS A 898 15.43 23.17 8.63
N HIS A 899 15.35 23.86 9.77
CA HIS A 899 14.92 25.26 9.82
C HIS A 899 15.62 26.01 10.95
N ALA A 900 15.82 27.32 10.79
CA ALA A 900 16.39 28.17 11.83
C ALA A 900 15.80 29.58 11.81
N VAL A 901 15.64 30.19 12.98
CA VAL A 901 15.20 31.60 13.11
C VAL A 901 15.75 32.25 14.38
N PHE A 902 16.13 33.53 14.30
CA PHE A 902 16.53 34.30 15.48
C PHE A 902 15.32 34.89 16.20
N SER A 903 15.37 34.95 17.54
CA SER A 903 14.45 35.78 18.33
C SER A 903 14.50 37.23 17.87
N HIS A 904 13.43 37.99 18.10
CA HIS A 904 13.32 39.35 17.56
C HIS A 904 14.42 40.30 18.08
N ASP A 905 14.92 40.07 19.30
CA ASP A 905 16.03 40.82 19.88
C ASP A 905 17.42 40.32 19.42
N GLY A 906 17.48 39.24 18.64
CA GLY A 906 18.69 38.62 18.13
C GLY A 906 19.52 37.87 19.18
N THR A 907 18.99 37.65 20.39
CA THR A 907 19.74 37.04 21.50
C THR A 907 19.66 35.52 21.53
N ARG A 908 18.75 34.91 20.78
CA ARG A 908 18.56 33.45 20.70
C ARG A 908 18.35 32.97 19.27
N LEU A 909 18.81 31.76 19.00
CA LEU A 909 18.57 31.00 17.77
C LEU A 909 17.62 29.84 18.10
N PHE A 910 16.52 29.74 17.37
CA PHE A 910 15.65 28.57 17.37
C PHE A 910 16.07 27.69 16.21
N ALA A 911 16.65 26.54 16.53
CA ALA A 911 17.22 25.59 15.58
C ALA A 911 16.37 24.31 15.57
N ASN A 912 15.77 23.99 14.42
CA ASN A 912 14.93 22.81 14.24
C ASN A 912 15.64 21.79 13.35
N SER A 913 15.56 20.53 13.78
CA SER A 913 16.03 19.36 13.04
C SER A 913 14.93 18.31 12.93
N CYS A 914 14.96 17.45 11.92
CA CYS A 914 13.88 16.51 11.62
C CYS A 914 14.38 15.11 11.23
N HIS A 915 13.49 14.13 11.38
CA HIS A 915 13.62 12.78 10.82
C HIS A 915 12.21 12.30 10.44
N LEU A 916 12.03 11.89 9.19
CA LEU A 916 10.70 11.56 8.64
C LEU A 916 9.68 12.69 8.91
N TYR A 917 8.55 12.41 9.56
CA TYR A 917 7.50 13.39 9.83
C TYR A 917 7.68 14.13 11.16
N TRP A 918 8.70 13.78 11.95
CA TRP A 918 8.96 14.37 13.27
C TRP A 918 10.05 15.44 13.21
N GLY A 919 9.99 16.38 14.15
CA GLY A 919 11.07 17.36 14.32
C GLY A 919 11.25 17.80 15.76
N ALA A 920 12.48 18.19 16.08
CA ALA A 920 12.87 18.68 17.39
C ALA A 920 13.50 20.06 17.28
N THR A 921 13.11 20.97 18.17
CA THR A 921 13.56 22.37 18.19
C THR A 921 14.32 22.67 19.48
N ARG A 922 15.47 23.33 19.37
CA ARG A 922 16.24 23.89 20.49
C ARG A 922 16.23 25.41 20.45
N SER A 923 16.21 26.07 21.62
CA SER A 923 16.45 27.52 21.76
C SER A 923 17.85 27.76 22.34
N ILE A 924 18.73 28.38 21.55
CA ILE A 924 20.17 28.51 21.81
C ILE A 924 20.53 29.99 22.04
N PRO A 925 21.12 30.37 23.19
CA PRO A 925 21.59 31.74 23.42
C PRO A 925 22.78 32.14 22.52
N ILE A 926 22.77 33.38 22.00
CA ILE A 926 23.80 33.94 21.10
C ILE A 926 24.60 35.05 21.83
N GLY A 927 25.92 34.89 21.98
CA GLY A 927 26.82 35.88 22.62
C GLY A 927 28.21 35.35 23.00
N VAL A 928 29.15 36.20 23.47
CA VAL A 928 30.59 35.90 23.66
C VAL A 928 30.91 34.69 24.57
N ALA A 929 29.99 34.28 25.45
CA ALA A 929 30.16 33.10 26.30
C ALA A 929 29.79 31.76 25.59
N SER A 930 29.27 31.79 24.37
CA SER A 930 28.85 30.59 23.63
C SER A 930 30.02 29.75 23.11
N GLN A 931 31.23 30.30 23.04
CA GLN A 931 32.45 29.57 22.64
C GLN A 931 32.95 28.56 23.70
N GLU A 932 32.60 28.72 24.98
CA GLU A 932 32.92 27.73 26.03
C GLU A 932 31.79 26.72 26.27
N ALA A 933 30.59 26.96 25.73
CA ALA A 933 29.39 26.14 25.94
C ALA A 933 29.13 25.11 24.82
N ALA A 934 29.89 25.16 23.71
CA ALA A 934 29.83 24.17 22.64
C ALA A 934 30.23 22.75 23.13
N ASP A 935 30.94 22.65 24.26
CA ASP A 935 31.30 21.39 24.95
C ASP A 935 30.21 20.88 25.92
N THR A 936 29.04 21.53 26.02
CA THR A 936 27.96 21.19 26.99
C THR A 936 26.58 20.99 26.35
N ASP A 937 26.53 20.50 25.11
CA ASP A 937 25.29 20.30 24.35
C ASP A 937 24.35 19.22 24.96
N GLU A 938 24.80 18.49 25.99
CA GLU A 938 24.03 17.51 26.78
C GLU A 938 23.01 18.14 27.77
N ASP A 939 23.12 19.43 28.13
CA ASP A 939 22.36 20.02 29.24
C ASP A 939 21.21 20.97 28.85
N THR A 940 20.95 21.21 27.55
CA THR A 940 19.80 22.05 27.11
C THR A 940 18.66 21.20 26.57
N PRO A 941 17.56 21.02 27.32
CA PRO A 941 16.44 20.19 26.88
C PRO A 941 15.79 20.76 25.60
N PRO A 942 15.22 19.90 24.76
CA PRO A 942 14.46 20.35 23.59
C PRO A 942 13.29 21.22 24.04
N LEU A 943 13.04 22.28 23.27
CA LEU A 943 11.89 23.15 23.43
C LEU A 943 10.61 22.45 22.95
N ASP A 944 10.75 21.61 21.93
CA ASP A 944 9.70 20.79 21.35
C ASP A 944 10.37 19.58 20.65
N GLU A 945 9.76 18.40 20.75
CA GLU A 945 10.28 17.14 20.18
C GLU A 945 9.38 16.55 19.08
N HIS A 946 8.32 17.26 18.67
CA HIS A 946 7.32 16.73 17.76
C HIS A 946 7.24 17.53 16.45
N CYS A 947 7.33 18.86 16.54
CA CYS A 947 7.10 19.79 15.46
C CYS A 947 8.25 19.79 14.45
N ARG A 948 8.00 19.25 13.26
CA ARG A 948 8.82 19.52 12.08
C ARG A 948 8.49 20.90 11.51
N VAL A 949 9.38 21.88 11.71
CA VAL A 949 9.13 23.30 11.42
C VAL A 949 9.53 23.66 10.00
N TYR A 950 8.66 24.37 9.28
CA TYR A 950 8.87 24.78 7.88
C TYR A 950 8.84 26.30 7.65
N ALA A 951 8.27 27.05 8.59
CA ALA A 951 8.19 28.51 8.50
C ALA A 951 8.23 29.14 9.88
N SER A 952 8.63 30.42 9.94
CA SER A 952 8.69 31.15 11.18
C SER A 952 8.49 32.65 10.99
N ALA A 953 8.01 33.32 12.04
CA ALA A 953 8.02 34.77 12.14
C ALA A 953 8.28 35.22 13.58
N THR A 954 8.90 36.40 13.75
CA THR A 954 9.23 36.93 15.08
C THR A 954 8.78 38.37 15.28
N LEU A 955 8.35 38.66 16.51
CA LEU A 955 8.00 39.98 17.04
C LEU A 955 8.60 40.13 18.43
N PRO A 956 8.69 41.35 18.99
CA PRO A 956 9.16 41.52 20.37
C PRO A 956 8.37 40.63 21.35
N GLY A 957 9.05 39.71 22.05
CA GLY A 957 8.45 38.79 23.01
C GLY A 957 7.72 37.58 22.40
N LEU A 958 7.85 37.33 21.09
CA LEU A 958 7.05 36.33 20.39
C LEU A 958 7.82 35.70 19.21
N VAL A 959 7.96 34.37 19.25
CA VAL A 959 8.46 33.55 18.15
C VAL A 959 7.35 32.60 17.71
N ILE A 960 7.00 32.62 16.42
CA ILE A 960 5.95 31.76 15.86
C ILE A 960 6.61 30.77 14.92
N LEU A 961 6.38 29.48 15.14
CA LEU A 961 6.88 28.36 14.35
C LEU A 961 5.70 27.63 13.69
N GLY A 962 5.78 27.37 12.39
CA GLY A 962 4.77 26.63 11.63
C GLY A 962 5.22 25.21 11.32
N ASP A 963 4.40 24.21 11.63
CA ASP A 963 4.78 22.80 11.54
C ASP A 963 4.18 22.04 10.33
N ALA A 964 4.56 20.76 10.22
CA ALA A 964 4.08 19.81 9.21
C ALA A 964 2.57 19.50 9.31
N ASP A 965 2.00 19.58 10.51
CA ASP A 965 0.60 19.22 10.78
C ASP A 965 -0.36 20.40 10.55
N GLY A 966 0.17 21.59 10.28
CA GLY A 966 -0.62 22.79 9.98
C GLY A 966 -0.96 23.64 11.19
N TYR A 967 -0.18 23.52 12.26
CA TYR A 967 -0.23 24.37 13.43
C TYR A 967 0.82 25.49 13.36
N LEU A 968 0.39 26.66 13.82
CA LEU A 968 1.23 27.77 14.23
C LEU A 968 1.42 27.67 15.75
N HIS A 969 2.65 27.48 16.20
CA HIS A 969 3.03 27.43 17.61
C HIS A 969 3.75 28.72 18.01
N ALA A 970 3.23 29.40 19.01
CA ALA A 970 3.83 30.62 19.52
C ALA A 970 4.55 30.39 20.83
N TYR A 971 5.76 30.92 20.93
CA TYR A 971 6.62 30.87 22.09
C TYR A 971 7.06 32.27 22.52
N SER A 972 7.41 32.46 23.78
CA SER A 972 8.15 33.65 24.22
C SER A 972 9.57 33.64 23.68
N ASP A 973 10.30 34.75 23.80
CA ASP A 973 11.73 34.80 23.41
C ASP A 973 12.56 33.76 24.20
N GLU A 974 12.16 33.44 25.44
CA GLU A 974 12.76 32.40 26.29
C GLU A 974 12.28 30.98 26.00
N GLY A 975 11.37 30.80 25.02
CA GLY A 975 10.89 29.49 24.60
C GLY A 975 9.68 28.94 25.35
N GLN A 976 8.96 29.78 26.11
CA GLN A 976 7.74 29.34 26.80
C GLN A 976 6.56 29.29 25.83
N ALA A 977 5.84 28.17 25.74
CA ALA A 977 4.66 28.04 24.89
C ALA A 977 3.55 29.03 25.31
N LEU A 978 3.04 29.81 24.36
CA LEU A 978 2.03 30.85 24.57
C LEU A 978 0.67 30.46 24.01
N TRP A 979 0.64 29.99 22.76
CA TRP A 979 -0.59 29.54 22.10
C TRP A 979 -0.31 28.71 20.84
N ARG A 980 -1.31 27.97 20.37
CA ARG A 980 -1.31 27.30 19.06
C ARG A 980 -2.52 27.65 18.20
N HIS A 981 -2.40 27.59 16.87
CA HIS A 981 -3.50 27.82 15.91
C HIS A 981 -3.37 26.91 14.70
N HIS A 982 -4.39 26.09 14.41
CA HIS A 982 -4.41 25.20 13.25
C HIS A 982 -5.10 25.89 12.06
N ILE A 983 -4.45 25.88 10.89
CA ILE A 983 -5.05 26.36 9.64
C ILE A 983 -5.22 25.25 8.58
N GLY A 984 -4.63 24.07 8.81
CA GLY A 984 -4.68 22.89 7.96
C GLY A 984 -3.50 22.74 7.00
N SER A 985 -2.96 21.51 6.92
CA SER A 985 -1.80 21.12 6.09
C SER A 985 -0.50 21.85 6.47
N THR A 986 0.65 21.28 6.12
CA THR A 986 2.00 21.79 6.43
C THR A 986 2.14 23.28 6.18
N ILE A 987 2.53 24.04 7.21
CA ILE A 987 2.74 25.48 7.10
C ILE A 987 3.95 25.76 6.21
N SER A 988 3.84 26.70 5.28
CA SER A 988 4.88 27.02 4.31
C SER A 988 5.37 28.46 4.37
N ALA A 989 4.62 29.38 4.99
CA ALA A 989 5.04 30.75 5.21
C ALA A 989 4.24 31.43 6.32
N ILE A 990 4.85 32.40 7.00
CA ILE A 990 4.22 33.23 8.03
C ILE A 990 4.71 34.68 7.85
N ASP A 991 3.81 35.66 7.84
CA ASP A 991 4.15 37.09 7.99
C ASP A 991 3.21 37.74 9.01
N VAL A 992 3.75 38.63 9.84
CA VAL A 992 3.01 39.27 10.94
C VAL A 992 3.14 40.77 10.85
N SER A 993 2.07 41.51 11.14
CA SER A 993 2.13 42.97 11.22
C SER A 993 3.01 43.43 12.39
N PRO A 994 3.71 44.58 12.28
CA PRO A 994 4.62 45.05 13.34
C PRO A 994 3.97 45.24 14.72
N ASP A 995 2.66 45.50 14.76
CA ASP A 995 1.87 45.65 15.98
C ASP A 995 1.30 44.31 16.50
N GLY A 996 1.52 43.20 15.78
CA GLY A 996 0.99 41.87 16.10
C GLY A 996 -0.53 41.76 16.04
N THR A 997 -1.22 42.68 15.35
CA THR A 997 -2.68 42.64 15.23
C THR A 997 -3.16 41.73 14.11
N THR A 998 -2.36 41.57 13.05
CA THR A 998 -2.68 40.75 11.87
C THR A 998 -1.56 39.77 11.58
N LEU A 999 -1.93 38.52 11.30
CA LEU A 999 -1.02 37.46 10.89
C LEU A 999 -1.51 36.85 9.58
N TRP A 1000 -0.60 36.58 8.66
CA TRP A 1000 -0.84 35.79 7.47
C TRP A 1000 -0.04 34.50 7.55
N ALA A 1001 -0.69 33.39 7.24
CA ALA A 1001 -0.05 32.08 7.18
C ALA A 1001 -0.47 31.34 5.92
N ALA A 1002 0.44 30.56 5.37
CA ALA A 1002 0.22 29.76 4.18
C ALA A 1002 0.55 28.28 4.42
N SER A 1003 0.01 27.39 3.60
CA SER A 1003 0.29 25.95 3.68
C SER A 1003 0.50 25.26 2.32
N TYR A 1004 1.10 24.07 2.36
CA TYR A 1004 1.25 23.16 1.21
C TYR A 1004 -0.10 22.73 0.62
N GLY A 1005 -1.15 22.67 1.45
CA GLY A 1005 -2.52 22.36 1.04
C GLY A 1005 -3.20 23.45 0.21
N GLY A 1006 -2.49 24.53 -0.13
CA GLY A 1006 -3.01 25.63 -0.94
C GLY A 1006 -3.81 26.65 -0.16
N TYR A 1007 -3.58 26.79 1.15
CA TYR A 1007 -4.27 27.79 1.95
C TYR A 1007 -3.41 29.03 2.17
N LEU A 1008 -4.01 30.20 2.03
CA LEU A 1008 -3.45 31.49 2.47
C LEU A 1008 -4.48 32.19 3.35
N VAL A 1009 -4.18 32.30 4.64
CA VAL A 1009 -5.13 32.66 5.69
C VAL A 1009 -4.74 33.98 6.33
N ARG A 1010 -5.71 34.87 6.53
CA ARG A 1010 -5.58 36.13 7.29
C ARG A 1010 -6.22 35.98 8.67
N LEU A 1011 -5.40 36.08 9.68
CA LEU A 1011 -5.75 35.97 11.09
C LEU A 1011 -5.71 37.37 11.75
N GLU A 1012 -6.77 37.76 12.45
CA GLU A 1012 -6.83 39.03 13.20
C GLU A 1012 -6.94 38.77 14.69
N ARG A 1013 -6.17 39.50 15.50
CA ARG A 1013 -6.20 39.39 16.96
C ARG A 1013 -7.51 39.96 17.51
N ARG A 1014 -8.15 39.24 18.44
CA ARG A 1014 -9.35 39.68 19.17
C ARG A 1014 -9.04 39.83 20.66
N GLU A 1015 -9.60 40.88 21.28
CA GLU A 1015 -9.42 41.16 22.71
C GLU A 1015 -10.25 40.25 23.62
N THR A 1016 -11.34 39.66 23.10
CA THR A 1016 -12.30 38.87 23.91
C THR A 1016 -12.66 37.55 23.25
N GLY A 1017 -12.39 36.45 23.95
CA GLY A 1017 -12.77 35.09 23.55
C GLY A 1017 -11.87 34.48 22.48
N MET A 1018 -11.84 33.14 22.44
CA MET A 1018 -11.21 32.38 21.35
C MET A 1018 -12.23 32.16 20.23
N ASP A 1019 -11.74 31.98 18.99
CA ASP A 1019 -12.58 31.55 17.88
C ASP A 1019 -13.21 30.18 18.22
N PRO A 1020 -14.54 30.03 18.24
CA PRO A 1020 -15.17 28.76 18.54
C PRO A 1020 -14.99 27.73 17.41
N TYR A 1021 -14.52 28.12 16.23
CA TYR A 1021 -14.32 27.25 15.06
C TYR A 1021 -12.84 26.97 14.72
N SER A 1022 -11.89 27.65 15.36
CA SER A 1022 -10.45 27.37 15.16
C SER A 1022 -9.97 26.30 16.13
N ILE A 1023 -9.17 25.35 15.65
CA ILE A 1023 -8.50 24.37 16.51
C ILE A 1023 -7.23 25.04 17.08
N GLY A 1024 -7.14 25.12 18.40
CA GLY A 1024 -6.00 25.75 19.10
C GLY A 1024 -6.42 26.74 20.19
N THR A 1025 -5.45 27.45 20.77
CA THR A 1025 -5.59 28.32 21.94
C THR A 1025 -5.28 29.80 21.66
N SER A 1026 -5.04 30.14 20.39
CA SER A 1026 -4.60 31.48 20.01
C SER A 1026 -5.68 32.57 20.20
N PRO A 1027 -5.28 33.85 20.37
CA PRO A 1027 -6.18 34.99 20.41
C PRO A 1027 -6.61 35.48 19.01
N TYR A 1028 -6.38 34.71 17.95
CA TYR A 1028 -6.66 35.10 16.58
C TYR A 1028 -7.93 34.45 16.04
N VAL A 1029 -8.65 35.19 15.18
CA VAL A 1029 -9.79 34.69 14.41
C VAL A 1029 -9.48 34.75 12.93
N GLU A 1030 -9.97 33.76 12.17
CA GLU A 1030 -9.84 33.76 10.73
C GLU A 1030 -10.80 34.77 10.09
N THR A 1031 -10.25 35.69 9.30
CA THR A 1031 -11.04 36.75 8.64
C THR A 1031 -11.14 36.58 7.14
N ARG A 1032 -10.20 35.85 6.53
CA ARG A 1032 -10.16 35.56 5.10
C ARG A 1032 -9.31 34.32 4.84
N ARG A 1033 -9.71 33.50 3.88
CA ARG A 1033 -8.88 32.44 3.33
C ARG A 1033 -8.96 32.41 1.80
N TRP A 1034 -7.81 32.24 1.18
CA TRP A 1034 -7.67 31.92 -0.22
C TRP A 1034 -7.25 30.45 -0.35
N ILE A 1035 -7.86 29.74 -1.28
CA ILE A 1035 -7.60 28.33 -1.54
C ILE A 1035 -7.18 28.16 -3.01
N PHE A 1036 -5.99 27.63 -3.24
CA PHE A 1036 -5.41 27.36 -4.55
C PHE A 1036 -5.28 25.87 -4.77
N TRP A 1037 -6.21 25.29 -5.53
CA TRP A 1037 -6.22 23.88 -5.88
C TRP A 1037 -6.10 23.68 -7.38
N THR A 1038 -5.33 22.66 -7.80
CA THR A 1038 -5.04 22.38 -9.21
C THR A 1038 -6.26 21.93 -10.02
N ASP A 1039 -7.28 21.40 -9.35
CA ASP A 1039 -8.55 20.96 -9.95
C ASP A 1039 -9.65 22.04 -9.95
N GLU A 1040 -9.32 23.27 -9.52
CA GLU A 1040 -10.22 24.43 -9.57
C GLU A 1040 -9.84 25.37 -10.73
N ALA A 1041 -10.85 26.03 -11.33
CA ALA A 1041 -10.63 26.96 -12.44
C ALA A 1041 -9.92 28.27 -12.03
N GLY A 1042 -9.82 28.54 -10.73
CA GLY A 1042 -9.21 29.72 -10.13
C GLY A 1042 -9.29 29.63 -8.61
N PRO A 1043 -8.73 30.61 -7.88
CA PRO A 1043 -8.75 30.57 -6.42
C PRO A 1043 -10.18 30.57 -5.86
N VAL A 1044 -10.41 29.71 -4.88
CA VAL A 1044 -11.63 29.71 -4.07
C VAL A 1044 -11.40 30.61 -2.87
N ARG A 1045 -12.33 31.54 -2.64
CA ARG A 1045 -12.34 32.45 -1.50
C ARG A 1045 -13.26 31.89 -0.43
N TRP A 1046 -12.81 31.99 0.80
CA TRP A 1046 -13.52 31.54 1.98
C TRP A 1046 -13.58 32.62 3.05
#